data_AF-A0A9D5KEW7-F1
#
_entry.id   AF-A0A9D5KEW7-F1
#
_cell.length_a   1.000
_cell.length_b   1.000
_cell.length_c   1.000
_cell.angle_alpha   90.00
_cell.angle_beta   90.00
_cell.angle_gamma   90.00
#
_symmetry.space_group_name_H-M   'P 1'
#
loop_
_entity.id
_entity.type
_entity.pdbx_description
1 polymer ?
#
loop_
_entity_poly.entity_id
_entity_poly.type
_entity_poly.pdbx_seq_one_letter_code
_entity_poly.pdbx_strand_id
1 'polypeptide(L)'
;MGRSLVSVLIALALLPIQSTHAAQGDTLWVKVTLYDFKGDSTNPDFVNFDCDGTDLTSGVKENMVQETLGSDGKPLKGTATYCSNNIEDWYRPSGATGATYNDSTHKWSNLVPYKSRDGEYVGSSFNTSAQMANVVIYDSLPFLEYKHAGYAAGDYVEGTYLYDNQAFFRVDSLGFVAGGEETAKGPYAGCCGASSPTAEEGGNSAHNFGFTMELHQKFTYIGGEYFEFSGDDDVWVFIDGKLALDLGGVHDNFEGTFYLDDLADQFGLVKGQVYQMDFFYAERMITQSHIRITTNIITSVPQRHELEYPEQIPAGDTADITATLYDQFGIERDDLLPDIEWTILNDTVPGDTLTAATGGSTGFVGQRAGRTVTVQATYWIDKTHNQKLVSTAEIEIVPGAIHMLRIEDANYNAMPDTLTLQYPDGEVTLYSTAYDKFNNRIGRVASNWTKSGSLHPITDGDSTSQILYQSGSVQADEAGDITATSTANPAASDYIYISILGPKVNLSRVVTRDYSGNGYLDAFELHFTRKIEIPDTLLNDPSNIVIYDASTGVRVEFEETSFKSTDSSNFFVLYVSEKQTNVPQTDWLPYITFSGHEDVQATPNLQCEDGAGPVIWSVTKTVSSVGDRSKDKVTVVFSEDFDGDGGEAFEYGGTQPDIVFNVWTVNVNGDTILIDSMLVGINAFSNMTDNALQFYMTNNNDLTGRNWMSIETSPKARIEDTRSNDPNDNNQRVRVIVEGDLGPIQIGPNPMYPIYDHFEEELSYRDPDLAFAWARDEGGAVMVAEVLMPDSITGDFRITGVLMTFDAVGNLAYSMRNDNDIIPQKWRNEGWDPGEQRQLVFYWNGITNDNRKAAPGIYRAIIYLDTQTKQQKFIGNVGIGR
;
A
#
# COMPACT_ATOMS: atom_id res chain seq x y z
N MET A 1 24.71 12.44 26.75
CA MET A 1 24.38 13.75 27.35
C MET A 1 22.89 13.74 27.63
N GLY A 2 22.52 13.52 28.90
CA GLY A 2 21.12 13.45 29.31
C GLY A 2 20.62 14.81 29.80
N ARG A 3 19.36 15.11 29.49
CA ARG A 3 18.50 15.94 30.32
C ARG A 3 17.14 15.24 30.43
N SER A 4 16.97 14.59 31.56
CA SER A 4 15.70 14.09 32.08
C SER A 4 15.03 15.24 32.83
N LEU A 5 13.76 15.50 32.55
CA LEU A 5 12.89 16.31 33.38
C LEU A 5 11.73 15.40 33.80
N VAL A 6 11.85 14.91 35.03
CA VAL A 6 10.80 14.23 35.78
C VAL A 6 9.92 15.33 36.39
N SER A 7 8.68 15.44 35.93
CA SER A 7 7.66 16.24 36.62
C SER A 7 6.91 15.34 37.59
N VAL A 8 7.14 15.55 38.89
CA VAL A 8 6.42 14.92 39.99
C VAL A 8 5.07 15.61 40.14
N LEU A 9 3.98 14.87 39.94
CA LEU A 9 2.62 15.30 40.32
C LEU A 9 2.51 15.29 41.86
N ILE A 10 2.33 16.46 42.46
CA ILE A 10 1.79 16.60 43.82
C ILE A 10 0.31 16.96 43.66
N ALA A 11 -0.56 16.04 44.04
CA ALA A 11 -1.99 16.27 44.15
C ALA A 11 -2.26 17.22 45.33
N LEU A 12 -2.61 18.47 45.04
CA LEU A 12 -3.20 19.39 46.00
C LEU A 12 -4.70 19.45 45.70
N ALA A 13 -5.50 18.79 46.54
CA ALA A 13 -6.94 18.94 46.54
C ALA A 13 -7.27 20.35 47.08
N LEU A 14 -7.56 21.28 46.17
CA LEU A 14 -8.20 22.56 46.50
C LEU A 14 -9.71 22.35 46.41
N LEU A 15 -10.33 22.07 47.56
CA LEU A 15 -11.76 22.29 47.76
C LEU A 15 -12.05 23.80 47.59
N PRO A 16 -13.08 24.21 46.85
CA PRO A 16 -13.52 25.60 46.87
C PRO A 16 -14.09 25.89 48.26
N ILE A 17 -13.42 26.77 49.00
CA ILE A 17 -13.99 27.43 50.16
C ILE A 17 -15.07 28.37 49.61
N GLN A 18 -16.33 27.95 49.65
CA GLN A 18 -17.44 28.91 49.61
C GLN A 18 -17.46 29.63 50.96
N SER A 19 -16.93 30.84 51.00
CA SER A 19 -17.30 31.82 52.02
C SER A 19 -18.47 32.64 51.47
N THR A 20 -19.69 32.25 51.81
CA THR A 20 -20.86 33.14 51.68
C THR A 20 -21.03 33.89 52.99
N HIS A 21 -20.80 35.20 52.98
CA HIS A 21 -21.61 36.19 53.70
C HIS A 21 -21.45 37.56 53.01
N ALA A 22 -22.45 37.84 52.15
CA ALA A 22 -22.99 39.11 51.64
C ALA A 22 -22.06 40.34 51.52
N ALA A 23 -21.71 40.69 50.27
CA ALA A 23 -21.53 42.08 49.86
C ALA A 23 -22.79 42.52 49.11
N GLN A 24 -23.53 43.45 49.74
CA GLN A 24 -24.22 44.62 49.17
C GLN A 24 -24.49 44.61 47.65
N GLY A 25 -25.77 44.77 47.28
CA GLY A 25 -26.25 44.78 45.89
C GLY A 25 -25.52 45.77 44.96
N ASP A 26 -25.64 45.52 43.66
CA ASP A 26 -24.91 46.21 42.60
C ASP A 26 -24.96 47.73 42.78
N THR A 27 -23.78 48.32 42.98
CA THR A 27 -23.62 49.75 43.23
C THR A 27 -23.43 50.49 41.91
N LEU A 28 -24.40 51.29 41.51
CA LEU A 28 -24.39 52.20 40.38
C LEU A 28 -23.77 53.55 40.78
N TRP A 29 -22.57 53.88 40.28
CA TRP A 29 -21.93 55.17 40.53
C TRP A 29 -22.43 56.25 39.56
N VAL A 30 -23.20 57.21 40.06
CA VAL A 30 -23.79 58.30 39.27
C VAL A 30 -22.97 59.57 39.41
N LYS A 31 -22.56 60.18 38.30
CA LYS A 31 -21.75 61.40 38.30
C LYS A 31 -22.54 62.60 38.81
N VAL A 32 -21.88 63.40 39.65
CA VAL A 32 -22.42 64.66 40.17
C VAL A 32 -21.40 65.78 40.08
N THR A 33 -21.88 67.01 40.00
CA THR A 33 -21.04 68.21 40.09
C THR A 33 -21.45 68.98 41.34
N LEU A 34 -20.50 69.24 42.24
CA LEU A 34 -20.73 70.06 43.42
C LEU A 34 -20.10 71.43 43.25
N TYR A 35 -20.70 72.43 43.89
CA TYR A 35 -20.18 73.79 43.96
C TYR A 35 -20.04 74.15 45.43
N ASP A 36 -18.79 74.22 45.89
CA ASP A 36 -18.48 74.61 47.25
C ASP A 36 -18.41 76.14 47.33
N PHE A 37 -19.28 76.75 48.15
CA PHE A 37 -19.33 78.18 48.43
C PHE A 37 -18.74 78.46 49.81
N LYS A 38 -18.21 79.67 49.98
CA LYS A 38 -17.68 80.10 51.28
C LYS A 38 -18.79 80.25 52.31
N GLY A 39 -18.58 79.65 53.49
CA GLY A 39 -19.47 79.85 54.62
C GLY A 39 -19.30 81.22 55.30
N ASP A 40 -18.24 81.99 55.03
CA ASP A 40 -17.78 83.20 55.75
C ASP A 40 -18.65 84.46 55.65
N SER A 41 -19.94 84.31 55.33
CA SER A 41 -20.93 85.38 55.09
C SER A 41 -20.65 86.27 53.88
N THR A 42 -19.67 85.92 53.04
CA THR A 42 -19.47 86.61 51.75
C THR A 42 -20.50 86.20 50.70
N ASN A 43 -21.11 85.01 50.84
CA ASN A 43 -22.23 84.56 50.03
C ASN A 43 -23.57 84.99 50.66
N PRO A 44 -24.41 85.79 49.98
CA PRO A 44 -25.68 86.32 50.50
C PRO A 44 -26.80 85.28 50.56
N ASP A 45 -26.68 84.17 49.83
CA ASP A 45 -27.74 83.18 49.66
C ASP A 45 -27.54 81.97 50.59
N PHE A 46 -26.32 81.77 51.11
CA PHE A 46 -25.95 80.64 51.99
C PHE A 46 -25.73 81.17 53.43
N VAL A 47 -26.74 81.87 53.95
CA VAL A 47 -26.73 82.52 55.27
C VAL A 47 -27.83 81.97 56.19
N ASN A 48 -27.59 82.04 57.50
CA ASN A 48 -28.36 81.38 58.57
C ASN A 48 -29.76 81.95 58.91
N PHE A 49 -30.39 82.72 58.02
CA PHE A 49 -31.75 83.23 58.26
C PHE A 49 -32.51 83.24 56.95
N ASP A 50 -33.78 82.83 56.96
CA ASP A 50 -34.68 83.20 55.88
C ASP A 50 -34.71 84.74 55.81
N CYS A 51 -34.67 85.25 54.58
CA CYS A 51 -34.55 86.67 54.28
C CYS A 51 -35.82 87.43 54.69
N ASP A 52 -36.85 86.72 55.20
CA ASP A 52 -38.10 87.22 55.73
C ASP A 52 -38.16 87.29 57.28
N GLY A 53 -37.14 86.81 57.98
CA GLY A 53 -37.06 86.83 59.45
C GLY A 53 -37.96 85.82 60.16
N THR A 54 -38.48 84.80 59.46
CA THR A 54 -39.21 83.68 60.05
C THR A 54 -38.28 82.52 60.43
N ASP A 55 -38.71 81.70 61.39
CA ASP A 55 -37.92 80.60 61.97
C ASP A 55 -37.61 79.51 60.93
N LEU A 56 -36.43 78.89 61.03
CA LEU A 56 -35.77 77.99 60.06
C LEU A 56 -36.49 76.64 59.81
N THR A 57 -37.79 76.55 60.06
CA THR A 57 -38.54 75.28 60.14
C THR A 57 -39.89 75.28 59.41
N SER A 58 -40.20 76.31 58.61
CA SER A 58 -41.56 76.48 58.07
C SER A 58 -41.80 75.91 56.65
N GLY A 59 -41.47 74.63 56.44
CA GLY A 59 -41.91 73.83 55.29
C GLY A 59 -41.44 74.27 53.90
N VAL A 60 -41.79 73.47 52.89
CA VAL A 60 -41.44 73.68 51.48
C VAL A 60 -41.88 75.05 50.95
N LYS A 61 -40.99 75.69 50.20
CA LYS A 61 -41.11 77.01 49.57
C LYS A 61 -41.00 76.92 48.05
N GLU A 62 -42.13 76.64 47.41
CA GLU A 62 -42.20 76.57 45.94
C GLU A 62 -41.98 77.94 45.25
N ASN A 63 -41.72 77.90 43.93
CA ASN A 63 -41.53 79.05 43.04
C ASN A 63 -40.24 79.86 43.27
N MET A 64 -39.23 79.24 43.87
CA MET A 64 -37.87 79.79 43.93
C MET A 64 -37.14 79.72 42.59
N VAL A 65 -37.49 78.72 41.78
CA VAL A 65 -37.02 78.55 40.40
C VAL A 65 -38.18 78.73 39.41
N GLN A 66 -37.87 79.00 38.14
CA GLN A 66 -38.87 79.00 37.07
C GLN A 66 -39.30 77.57 36.72
N GLU A 67 -40.49 77.42 36.11
CA GLU A 67 -41.00 76.13 35.62
C GLU A 67 -40.14 75.51 34.49
N THR A 68 -39.22 76.29 33.91
CA THR A 68 -38.32 75.83 32.85
C THR A 68 -36.86 76.20 33.11
N LEU A 69 -35.94 75.32 32.74
CA LEU A 69 -34.49 75.59 32.78
C LEU A 69 -34.05 76.65 31.77
N GLY A 70 -32.93 77.30 32.05
CA GLY A 70 -32.25 78.20 31.12
C GLY A 70 -31.64 77.47 29.92
N SER A 71 -31.14 78.22 28.94
CA SER A 71 -30.51 77.66 27.73
C SER A 71 -29.25 76.84 28.01
N ASP A 72 -28.68 76.97 29.19
CA ASP A 72 -27.53 76.21 29.70
C ASP A 72 -27.94 75.01 30.57
N GLY A 73 -29.24 74.71 30.64
CA GLY A 73 -29.76 73.57 31.40
C GLY A 73 -29.67 73.75 32.91
N LYS A 74 -29.66 74.99 33.41
CA LYS A 74 -29.60 75.30 34.86
C LYS A 74 -30.82 76.09 35.33
N PRO A 75 -31.14 76.06 36.64
CA PRO A 75 -32.26 76.80 37.18
C PRO A 75 -32.16 78.31 36.94
N LEU A 76 -33.32 78.91 36.67
CA LEU A 76 -33.51 80.36 36.56
C LEU A 76 -34.31 80.85 37.76
N LYS A 77 -34.07 82.10 38.17
CA LYS A 77 -34.75 82.70 39.33
C LYS A 77 -36.26 82.78 39.14
N GLY A 78 -37.00 82.22 40.09
CA GLY A 78 -38.46 82.25 40.17
C GLY A 78 -39.01 83.55 40.77
N THR A 79 -40.29 83.53 41.13
CA THR A 79 -40.99 84.70 41.70
C THR A 79 -40.76 84.89 43.20
N ALA A 80 -40.34 83.85 43.91
CA ALA A 80 -40.08 83.89 45.34
C ALA A 80 -38.60 84.13 45.66
N THR A 81 -38.30 84.88 46.72
CA THR A 81 -36.95 85.40 47.01
C THR A 81 -36.36 84.92 48.35
N TYR A 82 -36.70 83.71 48.80
CA TYR A 82 -36.31 83.06 50.08
C TYR A 82 -34.79 82.82 50.19
N CYS A 83 -34.01 83.89 50.32
CA CYS A 83 -32.54 83.91 50.24
C CYS A 83 -31.96 83.23 48.99
N SER A 84 -32.68 83.35 47.87
CA SER A 84 -32.33 82.79 46.57
C SER A 84 -32.08 83.87 45.53
N ASN A 85 -31.51 85.00 45.97
CA ASN A 85 -31.44 86.17 45.09
C ASN A 85 -30.53 85.97 43.90
N ASN A 86 -29.57 85.05 44.02
CA ASN A 86 -28.53 84.73 43.08
C ASN A 86 -28.60 83.23 42.69
N ILE A 87 -29.80 82.62 42.65
CA ILE A 87 -30.01 81.23 42.16
C ILE A 87 -29.35 80.99 40.80
N GLU A 88 -29.29 82.03 39.96
CA GLU A 88 -28.63 81.97 38.66
C GLU A 88 -27.12 81.70 38.77
N ASP A 89 -26.49 81.84 39.93
CA ASP A 89 -25.07 81.54 40.15
C ASP A 89 -24.83 80.20 40.87
N TRP A 90 -25.87 79.54 41.39
CA TRP A 90 -25.73 78.37 42.30
C TRP A 90 -25.10 77.14 41.64
N TYR A 91 -25.36 76.93 40.36
CA TYR A 91 -24.88 75.78 39.60
C TYR A 91 -23.97 76.20 38.45
N ARG A 92 -23.22 77.30 38.65
CA ARG A 92 -22.36 77.88 37.62
C ARG A 92 -20.98 78.24 38.21
N PRO A 93 -19.88 77.96 37.49
CA PRO A 93 -18.54 78.28 37.95
C PRO A 93 -18.33 79.80 38.04
N SER A 94 -17.94 80.26 39.23
CA SER A 94 -17.64 81.68 39.45
C SER A 94 -16.41 82.13 38.63
N GLY A 95 -16.52 83.29 37.97
CA GLY A 95 -15.43 83.87 37.18
C GLY A 95 -15.10 83.12 35.87
N ALA A 96 -16.03 82.35 35.32
CA ALA A 96 -15.84 81.55 34.11
C ALA A 96 -16.63 82.08 32.90
N THR A 97 -16.23 83.25 32.37
CA THR A 97 -16.92 83.88 31.23
C THR A 97 -16.96 82.96 30.01
N GLY A 98 -18.17 82.64 29.53
CA GLY A 98 -18.38 81.79 28.35
C GLY A 98 -18.10 80.30 28.58
N ALA A 99 -18.03 79.85 29.84
CA ALA A 99 -18.03 78.42 30.15
C ALA A 99 -19.36 77.79 29.72
N THR A 100 -19.29 76.56 29.22
CA THR A 100 -20.43 75.74 28.81
C THR A 100 -20.36 74.40 29.51
N TYR A 101 -21.49 73.93 30.03
CA TYR A 101 -21.58 72.60 30.61
C TYR A 101 -21.71 71.55 29.49
N ASN A 102 -21.00 70.44 29.61
CA ASN A 102 -21.10 69.32 28.68
C ASN A 102 -21.73 68.12 29.39
N ASP A 103 -22.99 67.84 29.06
CA ASP A 103 -23.77 66.76 29.66
C ASP A 103 -23.17 65.37 29.44
N SER A 104 -22.34 65.17 28.40
CA SER A 104 -21.70 63.88 28.14
C SER A 104 -20.47 63.65 29.03
N THR A 105 -19.75 64.72 29.36
CA THR A 105 -18.56 64.64 30.22
C THR A 105 -18.87 64.98 31.68
N HIS A 106 -20.01 65.60 31.96
CA HIS A 106 -20.40 66.21 33.24
C HIS A 106 -19.38 67.25 33.72
N LYS A 107 -18.85 68.04 32.78
CA LYS A 107 -17.82 69.04 33.07
C LYS A 107 -18.07 70.34 32.36
N TRP A 108 -17.74 71.44 33.02
CA TRP A 108 -17.63 72.77 32.44
C TRP A 108 -16.39 72.90 31.56
N SER A 109 -16.56 73.57 30.43
CA SER A 109 -15.45 74.09 29.63
C SER A 109 -14.82 75.32 30.31
N ASN A 110 -13.60 75.66 29.90
CA ASN A 110 -12.91 76.91 30.29
C ASN A 110 -12.65 77.10 31.80
N LEU A 111 -12.57 75.99 32.56
CA LEU A 111 -12.10 75.99 33.94
C LEU A 111 -10.60 75.68 34.05
N VAL A 112 -10.00 76.10 35.15
CA VAL A 112 -8.60 75.82 35.49
C VAL A 112 -8.54 75.06 36.83
N PRO A 113 -7.55 74.16 37.02
CA PRO A 113 -7.42 73.42 38.27
C PRO A 113 -7.29 74.35 39.48
N TYR A 114 -8.07 74.09 40.52
CA TYR A 114 -8.02 74.83 41.77
C TYR A 114 -6.83 74.32 42.59
N LYS A 115 -5.80 75.17 42.76
CA LYS A 115 -4.59 74.86 43.55
C LYS A 115 -3.91 73.51 43.21
N SER A 116 -4.00 73.08 41.94
CA SER A 116 -3.47 71.80 41.46
C SER A 116 -4.05 70.57 42.17
N ARG A 117 -5.23 70.69 42.79
CA ARG A 117 -5.97 69.58 43.39
C ARG A 117 -6.72 68.83 42.29
N ASP A 118 -6.68 67.51 42.35
CA ASP A 118 -7.38 66.67 41.37
C ASP A 118 -8.89 66.72 41.60
N GLY A 119 -9.67 66.79 40.52
CA GLY A 119 -11.14 66.88 40.59
C GLY A 119 -11.72 68.26 40.98
N GLU A 120 -10.90 69.24 41.38
CA GLU A 120 -11.35 70.56 41.85
C GLU A 120 -10.93 71.68 40.88
N TYR A 121 -11.87 72.55 40.52
CA TYR A 121 -11.71 73.54 39.45
C TYR A 121 -12.34 74.88 39.80
N VAL A 122 -11.82 75.95 39.20
CA VAL A 122 -12.37 77.31 39.29
C VAL A 122 -12.40 77.98 37.93
N GLY A 123 -13.19 79.05 37.79
CA GLY A 123 -13.21 79.86 36.56
C GLY A 123 -11.85 80.47 36.22
N SER A 124 -11.62 80.70 34.92
CA SER A 124 -10.36 81.30 34.43
C SER A 124 -10.09 82.71 34.98
N SER A 125 -11.12 83.44 35.40
CA SER A 125 -11.03 84.76 36.06
C SER A 125 -11.51 84.70 37.53
N PHE A 126 -11.34 83.55 38.17
CA PHE A 126 -11.78 83.33 39.55
C PHE A 126 -11.19 84.31 40.55
N ASN A 127 -12.04 84.82 41.44
CA ASN A 127 -11.66 85.69 42.54
C ASN A 127 -12.34 85.19 43.83
N THR A 128 -11.53 84.80 44.81
CA THR A 128 -12.01 84.28 46.11
C THR A 128 -12.84 85.28 46.93
N SER A 129 -12.83 86.57 46.55
CA SER A 129 -13.62 87.62 47.19
C SER A 129 -14.87 88.00 46.41
N ALA A 130 -15.21 87.28 45.33
CA ALA A 130 -16.49 87.45 44.64
C ALA A 130 -17.65 86.95 45.52
N GLN A 131 -18.81 87.60 45.41
CA GLN A 131 -20.00 87.33 46.23
C GLN A 131 -20.48 85.86 46.14
N MET A 132 -20.46 85.29 44.94
CA MET A 132 -20.80 83.88 44.68
C MET A 132 -19.55 83.09 44.27
N ALA A 133 -18.42 83.31 44.94
CA ALA A 133 -17.20 82.54 44.67
C ALA A 133 -17.43 81.06 45.01
N ASN A 134 -17.16 80.16 44.05
CA ASN A 134 -17.26 78.72 44.26
C ASN A 134 -16.06 77.94 43.70
N VAL A 135 -15.83 76.77 44.28
CA VAL A 135 -14.96 75.72 43.74
C VAL A 135 -15.86 74.62 43.16
N VAL A 136 -15.66 74.31 41.88
CA VAL A 136 -16.38 73.22 41.19
C VAL A 136 -15.67 71.90 41.46
N ILE A 137 -16.41 70.91 41.93
CA ILE A 137 -15.90 69.60 42.32
C ILE A 137 -16.64 68.54 41.48
N TYR A 138 -15.89 67.70 40.76
CA TYR A 138 -16.46 66.56 40.03
C TYR A 138 -16.36 65.29 40.87
N ASP A 139 -17.50 64.64 41.15
CA ASP A 139 -17.60 63.49 42.05
C ASP A 139 -18.63 62.46 41.52
N SER A 140 -18.92 61.41 42.28
CA SER A 140 -19.97 60.42 41.99
C SER A 140 -20.63 59.86 43.25
N LEU A 141 -21.93 59.56 43.17
CA LEU A 141 -22.74 58.99 44.24
C LEU A 141 -23.00 57.49 44.00
N PRO A 142 -22.83 56.62 45.01
CA PRO A 142 -23.10 55.18 44.92
C PRO A 142 -24.58 54.86 45.16
N PHE A 143 -25.37 54.72 44.10
CA PHE A 143 -26.73 54.21 44.16
C PHE A 143 -26.72 52.69 44.28
N LEU A 144 -27.49 52.12 45.20
CA LEU A 144 -27.61 50.68 45.41
C LEU A 144 -28.91 50.18 44.78
N GLU A 145 -28.89 49.02 44.12
CA GLU A 145 -30.12 48.37 43.70
C GLU A 145 -31.08 48.21 44.89
N TYR A 146 -32.35 48.61 44.71
CA TYR A 146 -33.33 48.68 45.77
C TYR A 146 -34.64 48.04 45.38
N LYS A 147 -35.07 47.10 46.22
CA LYS A 147 -36.37 46.42 46.08
C LYS A 147 -37.49 47.31 46.59
N HIS A 148 -37.94 48.24 45.76
CA HIS A 148 -39.04 49.12 46.07
C HIS A 148 -40.38 48.39 45.91
N ALA A 149 -41.22 48.44 46.94
CA ALA A 149 -42.55 47.81 46.93
C ALA A 149 -43.50 48.65 46.08
N GLY A 150 -44.06 48.06 45.01
CA GLY A 150 -45.05 48.70 44.16
C GLY A 150 -46.38 48.96 44.88
N TYR A 151 -47.32 49.62 44.18
CA TYR A 151 -48.66 49.97 44.68
C TYR A 151 -49.50 48.78 45.20
N ALA A 152 -49.15 47.54 44.82
CA ALA A 152 -49.75 46.31 45.34
C ALA A 152 -48.74 45.55 46.23
N ALA A 153 -49.20 45.07 47.39
CA ALA A 153 -48.37 44.29 48.30
C ALA A 153 -47.84 43.02 47.62
N GLY A 154 -46.53 43.00 47.31
CA GLY A 154 -45.83 41.84 46.73
C GLY A 154 -45.18 42.08 45.36
N ASP A 155 -45.48 43.19 44.68
CA ASP A 155 -44.81 43.58 43.43
C ASP A 155 -43.57 44.42 43.74
N TYR A 156 -42.44 44.08 43.13
CA TYR A 156 -41.23 44.91 43.15
C TYR A 156 -41.09 45.60 41.81
N VAL A 157 -40.75 46.89 41.82
CA VAL A 157 -40.42 47.60 40.58
C VAL A 157 -38.96 47.27 40.25
N GLU A 158 -38.74 46.48 39.20
CA GLU A 158 -37.40 46.16 38.71
C GLU A 158 -36.68 47.42 38.19
N GLY A 159 -35.35 47.42 38.30
CA GLY A 159 -34.52 48.55 37.86
C GLY A 159 -34.53 49.77 38.78
N THR A 160 -35.08 49.65 40.00
CA THR A 160 -35.01 50.72 41.00
C THR A 160 -33.67 50.74 41.72
N TYR A 161 -33.14 51.96 41.85
CA TYR A 161 -31.93 52.27 42.60
C TYR A 161 -32.20 53.26 43.74
N LEU A 162 -31.45 53.12 44.83
CA LEU A 162 -31.52 53.94 46.04
C LEU A 162 -30.15 54.55 46.34
N TYR A 163 -30.10 55.87 46.44
CA TYR A 163 -29.04 56.55 47.20
C TYR A 163 -29.64 56.99 48.53
N ASP A 164 -29.02 56.64 49.65
CA ASP A 164 -29.46 57.03 50.99
C ASP A 164 -28.25 57.42 51.83
N ASN A 165 -28.19 58.70 52.19
CA ASN A 165 -27.16 59.25 53.06
C ASN A 165 -27.77 60.26 54.03
N GLN A 166 -27.81 59.88 55.30
CA GLN A 166 -28.35 60.72 56.38
C GLN A 166 -27.30 61.67 57.00
N ALA A 167 -26.11 61.77 56.40
CA ALA A 167 -25.03 62.66 56.83
C ALA A 167 -24.23 63.13 55.60
N PHE A 168 -24.86 63.92 54.73
CA PHE A 168 -24.39 64.23 53.38
C PHE A 168 -23.34 65.36 53.30
N PHE A 169 -22.25 65.23 54.05
CA PHE A 169 -21.18 66.24 54.13
C PHE A 169 -20.05 66.01 53.11
N ARG A 170 -20.36 65.97 51.81
CA ARG A 170 -19.38 65.58 50.76
C ARG A 170 -18.19 66.53 50.61
N VAL A 171 -18.36 67.81 50.96
CA VAL A 171 -17.37 68.86 50.74
C VAL A 171 -16.52 69.20 51.98
N ASP A 172 -16.70 68.49 53.10
CA ASP A 172 -15.97 68.72 54.37
C ASP A 172 -14.45 68.74 54.23
N SER A 173 -13.91 67.99 53.27
CA SER A 173 -12.48 67.83 53.01
C SER A 173 -12.05 68.23 51.60
N LEU A 174 -12.91 69.00 50.90
CA LEU A 174 -12.69 69.47 49.53
C LEU A 174 -12.83 71.01 49.48
N GLY A 175 -12.68 71.59 48.28
CA GLY A 175 -12.99 72.99 48.03
C GLY A 175 -12.21 73.98 48.90
N PHE A 176 -12.88 75.03 49.40
CA PHE A 176 -12.26 76.09 50.20
C PHE A 176 -11.65 75.62 51.51
N VAL A 177 -12.23 74.58 52.14
CA VAL A 177 -11.68 73.97 53.34
C VAL A 177 -10.33 73.31 53.03
N ALA A 178 -10.28 72.52 51.96
CA ALA A 178 -9.06 71.83 51.55
C ALA A 178 -8.02 72.76 50.91
N GLY A 179 -8.47 73.87 50.33
CA GLY A 179 -7.62 74.96 49.85
C GLY A 179 -6.93 75.74 50.98
N GLY A 180 -7.52 75.74 52.19
CA GLY A 180 -7.04 76.51 53.34
C GLY A 180 -7.52 77.96 53.37
N GLU A 181 -8.50 78.31 52.53
CA GLU A 181 -9.21 79.60 52.55
C GLU A 181 -10.33 79.62 53.59
N GLU A 182 -10.83 78.46 53.98
CA GLU A 182 -11.84 78.28 55.01
C GLU A 182 -11.34 77.25 56.04
N THR A 183 -11.63 77.47 57.32
CA THR A 183 -11.45 76.41 58.32
C THR A 183 -12.61 75.42 58.17
N ALA A 184 -12.42 74.11 58.41
CA ALA A 184 -13.50 73.10 58.40
C ALA A 184 -14.72 73.44 59.30
N LYS A 185 -14.59 74.50 60.11
CA LYS A 185 -15.71 75.22 60.68
C LYS A 185 -16.33 76.12 59.61
N GLY A 186 -17.44 75.66 59.03
CA GLY A 186 -18.48 76.61 58.61
C GLY A 186 -18.65 77.65 59.73
N PRO A 187 -18.72 78.95 59.43
CA PRO A 187 -18.38 79.98 60.39
C PRO A 187 -19.63 80.38 61.17
N TYR A 188 -20.10 79.49 62.03
CA TYR A 188 -21.19 79.84 62.94
C TYR A 188 -20.81 79.54 64.39
N ALA A 189 -19.59 79.91 64.77
CA ALA A 189 -19.25 80.17 66.16
C ALA A 189 -20.02 81.41 66.64
N GLY A 190 -21.29 81.23 67.02
CA GLY A 190 -22.11 82.27 67.65
C GLY A 190 -23.57 82.37 67.20
N CYS A 191 -24.09 81.47 66.37
CA CYS A 191 -25.51 81.53 66.03
C CYS A 191 -26.42 80.85 67.07
N CYS A 192 -27.72 81.15 66.98
CA CYS A 192 -28.84 80.68 67.81
C CYS A 192 -28.79 80.90 69.33
N GLY A 193 -27.80 81.60 69.89
CA GLY A 193 -27.73 81.77 71.36
C GLY A 193 -27.71 80.42 72.11
N ALA A 194 -27.45 79.32 71.38
CA ALA A 194 -27.36 77.99 71.92
C ALA A 194 -26.07 77.91 72.71
N SER A 195 -26.20 78.05 74.02
CA SER A 195 -25.19 77.56 74.96
C SER A 195 -25.00 76.07 74.70
N SER A 196 -23.96 75.72 73.95
CA SER A 196 -23.55 74.36 73.59
C SER A 196 -24.47 73.68 72.58
N PRO A 197 -23.95 73.12 71.45
CA PRO A 197 -24.68 72.12 70.71
C PRO A 197 -24.81 70.91 71.64
N THR A 198 -26.00 70.72 72.22
CA THR A 198 -26.34 69.43 72.80
C THR A 198 -26.48 68.47 71.63
N ALA A 199 -25.55 67.53 71.58
CA ALA A 199 -25.47 66.47 70.60
C ALA A 199 -26.81 65.78 70.41
N GLU A 200 -27.29 65.77 69.16
CA GLU A 200 -28.33 64.93 68.53
C GLU A 200 -28.66 65.70 67.22
N GLU A 201 -28.11 65.47 66.02
CA GLU A 201 -27.46 64.34 65.35
C GLU A 201 -26.42 64.91 64.36
N GLY A 202 -25.15 64.94 64.77
CA GLY A 202 -24.06 65.61 64.03
C GLY A 202 -22.91 65.88 64.98
N GLY A 203 -22.35 64.81 65.53
CA GLY A 203 -21.57 64.86 66.77
C GLY A 203 -20.33 65.74 66.68
N ASN A 204 -20.30 66.85 67.43
CA ASN A 204 -19.12 67.65 67.85
C ASN A 204 -18.08 68.06 66.78
N SER A 205 -18.33 67.73 65.51
CA SER A 205 -17.50 67.97 64.35
C SER A 205 -18.12 69.11 63.56
N ALA A 206 -17.28 69.99 63.06
CA ALA A 206 -17.76 71.06 62.21
C ALA A 206 -17.88 70.55 60.77
N HIS A 207 -18.99 70.88 60.12
CA HIS A 207 -19.35 70.44 58.77
C HIS A 207 -19.52 71.64 57.84
N ASN A 208 -19.37 71.41 56.54
CA ASN A 208 -19.61 72.38 55.49
C ASN A 208 -21.02 72.20 54.89
N PHE A 209 -21.87 73.20 55.13
CA PHE A 209 -23.27 73.30 54.67
C PHE A 209 -23.43 74.35 53.56
N GLY A 210 -22.34 74.74 52.89
CA GLY A 210 -22.31 75.84 51.95
C GLY A 210 -22.17 75.35 50.52
N PHE A 211 -22.99 74.40 50.05
CA PHE A 211 -22.75 73.81 48.73
C PHE A 211 -24.02 73.50 47.95
N THR A 212 -23.86 73.40 46.64
CA THR A 212 -24.90 72.85 45.76
C THR A 212 -24.40 71.61 45.06
N MET A 213 -25.32 70.77 44.60
CA MET A 213 -25.04 69.60 43.80
C MET A 213 -26.01 69.50 42.62
N GLU A 214 -25.50 69.13 41.45
CA GLU A 214 -26.31 68.76 40.30
C GLU A 214 -25.99 67.35 39.80
N LEU A 215 -27.03 66.68 39.31
CA LEU A 215 -27.00 65.36 38.68
C LEU A 215 -27.81 65.41 37.39
N HIS A 216 -27.24 64.87 36.32
CA HIS A 216 -27.84 64.87 34.99
C HIS A 216 -27.89 63.43 34.46
N GLN A 217 -29.04 62.96 33.98
CA GLN A 217 -29.18 61.60 33.45
C GLN A 217 -30.10 61.56 32.23
N LYS A 218 -29.59 61.03 31.12
CA LYS A 218 -30.44 60.67 29.96
C LYS A 218 -31.10 59.33 30.20
N PHE A 219 -32.36 59.23 29.82
CA PHE A 219 -33.12 57.99 29.93
C PHE A 219 -34.12 57.87 28.78
N THR A 220 -34.53 56.64 28.47
CA THR A 220 -35.60 56.39 27.50
C THR A 220 -36.91 56.24 28.26
N TYR A 221 -37.92 57.05 27.95
CA TYR A 221 -39.24 56.92 28.57
C TYR A 221 -39.97 55.71 27.95
N ILE A 222 -40.17 54.65 28.70
CA ILE A 222 -40.89 53.42 28.34
C ILE A 222 -42.24 53.28 29.09
N GLY A 223 -42.46 54.10 30.12
CA GLY A 223 -43.64 54.12 30.97
C GLY A 223 -43.43 53.34 32.26
N GLY A 224 -43.95 53.87 33.36
CA GLY A 224 -43.74 53.34 34.72
C GLY A 224 -42.51 53.90 35.44
N GLU A 225 -41.78 54.85 34.85
CA GLU A 225 -40.68 55.52 35.52
C GLU A 225 -41.17 56.48 36.61
N TYR A 226 -40.40 56.55 37.70
CA TYR A 226 -40.72 57.37 38.85
C TYR A 226 -39.45 57.88 39.55
N PHE A 227 -39.64 58.91 40.37
CA PHE A 227 -38.60 59.48 41.21
C PHE A 227 -39.18 59.82 42.57
N GLU A 228 -38.48 59.39 43.62
CA GLU A 228 -38.78 59.69 45.01
C GLU A 228 -37.58 60.36 45.66
N PHE A 229 -37.86 61.41 46.41
CA PHE A 229 -36.90 62.15 47.20
C PHE A 229 -37.33 62.20 48.65
N SER A 230 -36.35 62.12 49.57
CA SER A 230 -36.48 62.51 50.98
C SER A 230 -35.19 63.18 51.40
N GLY A 231 -35.26 64.41 51.90
CA GLY A 231 -34.10 65.18 52.33
C GLY A 231 -34.47 66.57 52.82
N ASP A 232 -33.50 67.24 53.43
CA ASP A 232 -33.62 68.64 53.84
C ASP A 232 -33.26 69.59 52.68
N ASP A 233 -33.59 70.87 52.87
CA ASP A 233 -33.27 71.99 51.97
C ASP A 233 -33.76 71.88 50.52
N ASP A 234 -33.23 72.77 49.67
CA ASP A 234 -33.72 73.05 48.34
C ASP A 234 -33.48 71.87 47.38
N VAL A 235 -34.58 71.32 46.85
CA VAL A 235 -34.55 70.34 45.76
C VAL A 235 -35.45 70.71 44.60
N TRP A 236 -34.89 70.58 43.39
CA TRP A 236 -35.63 70.69 42.15
C TRP A 236 -35.28 69.56 41.19
N VAL A 237 -36.30 68.98 40.58
CA VAL A 237 -36.12 67.96 39.53
C VAL A 237 -36.84 68.42 38.27
N PHE A 238 -36.13 68.39 37.15
CA PHE A 238 -36.66 68.73 35.84
C PHE A 238 -36.62 67.52 34.91
N ILE A 239 -37.65 67.39 34.08
CA ILE A 239 -37.73 66.41 33.00
C ILE A 239 -37.84 67.17 31.68
N ASP A 240 -36.84 66.97 30.82
CA ASP A 240 -36.69 67.67 29.54
C ASP A 240 -36.81 69.20 29.69
N GLY A 241 -36.16 69.72 30.74
CA GLY A 241 -36.14 71.14 31.08
C GLY A 241 -37.43 71.68 31.71
N LYS A 242 -38.41 70.85 32.06
CA LYS A 242 -39.67 71.25 32.73
C LYS A 242 -39.71 70.77 34.18
N LEU A 243 -40.13 71.63 35.10
CA LEU A 243 -40.12 71.36 36.55
C LEU A 243 -41.12 70.25 36.93
N ALA A 244 -40.61 69.13 37.43
CA ALA A 244 -41.35 67.94 37.82
C ALA A 244 -41.51 67.81 39.36
N LEU A 245 -40.54 68.30 40.13
CA LEU A 245 -40.57 68.35 41.59
C LEU A 245 -39.99 69.68 42.08
N ASP A 246 -40.70 70.37 42.98
CA ASP A 246 -40.27 71.60 43.63
C ASP A 246 -40.38 71.45 45.15
N LEU A 247 -39.25 71.16 45.78
CA LEU A 247 -39.05 71.16 47.22
C LEU A 247 -38.05 72.27 47.57
N GLY A 248 -38.25 73.48 47.04
CA GLY A 248 -37.39 74.62 47.37
C GLY A 248 -37.51 75.07 48.84
N GLY A 249 -36.52 75.80 49.33
CA GLY A 249 -36.52 76.47 50.62
C GLY A 249 -35.77 75.72 51.72
N VAL A 250 -35.43 76.45 52.78
CA VAL A 250 -34.78 75.87 53.96
C VAL A 250 -35.83 75.17 54.83
N HIS A 251 -35.73 73.86 54.93
CA HIS A 251 -36.67 73.02 55.67
C HIS A 251 -36.03 71.73 56.18
N ASP A 252 -36.63 71.13 57.23
CA ASP A 252 -36.30 69.77 57.70
C ASP A 252 -36.53 68.72 56.58
N ASN A 253 -36.29 67.44 56.85
CA ASN A 253 -36.50 66.39 55.86
C ASN A 253 -37.97 66.33 55.34
N PHE A 254 -38.17 66.60 54.05
CA PHE A 254 -39.44 66.49 53.33
C PHE A 254 -39.38 65.43 52.22
N GLU A 255 -40.52 64.81 51.95
CA GLU A 255 -40.69 63.80 50.90
C GLU A 255 -41.35 64.39 49.65
N GLY A 256 -40.90 63.96 48.48
CA GLY A 256 -41.48 64.33 47.19
C GLY A 256 -41.46 63.16 46.21
N THR A 257 -42.49 63.03 45.38
CA THR A 257 -42.62 61.92 44.42
C THR A 257 -43.31 62.38 43.15
N PHE A 258 -42.83 61.89 42.01
CA PHE A 258 -43.57 61.98 40.74
C PHE A 258 -43.44 60.69 39.93
N TYR A 259 -44.45 60.45 39.09
CA TYR A 259 -44.50 59.40 38.09
C TYR A 259 -44.54 60.04 36.70
N LEU A 260 -43.70 59.56 35.77
CA LEU A 260 -43.65 60.14 34.42
C LEU A 260 -44.92 59.89 33.63
N ASP A 261 -45.65 58.82 33.92
CA ASP A 261 -46.95 58.52 33.29
C ASP A 261 -48.01 59.60 33.61
N ASP A 262 -47.97 60.20 34.80
CA ASP A 262 -48.89 61.26 35.20
C ASP A 262 -48.53 62.61 34.56
N LEU A 263 -47.23 62.82 34.29
CA LEU A 263 -46.69 64.04 33.68
C LEU A 263 -46.64 63.97 32.15
N ALA A 264 -46.86 62.80 31.55
CA ALA A 264 -46.63 62.54 30.13
C ALA A 264 -47.37 63.52 29.21
N ASP A 265 -48.67 63.74 29.44
CA ASP A 265 -49.48 64.66 28.63
C ASP A 265 -49.06 66.12 28.81
N GLN A 266 -48.73 66.53 30.04
CA GLN A 266 -48.31 67.90 30.35
C GLN A 266 -46.94 68.21 29.74
N PHE A 267 -46.02 67.25 29.79
CA PHE A 267 -44.64 67.42 29.32
C PHE A 267 -44.46 67.03 27.86
N GLY A 268 -45.43 66.35 27.24
CA GLY A 268 -45.34 65.87 25.87
C GLY A 268 -44.41 64.66 25.74
N LEU A 269 -44.38 63.81 26.76
CA LEU A 269 -43.55 62.61 26.77
C LEU A 269 -44.17 61.53 25.87
N VAL A 270 -43.35 60.94 25.02
CA VAL A 270 -43.73 59.89 24.07
C VAL A 270 -42.89 58.67 24.35
N LYS A 271 -43.55 57.53 24.57
CA LYS A 271 -42.86 56.27 24.82
C LYS A 271 -41.88 55.94 23.70
N GLY A 272 -40.69 55.49 24.07
CA GLY A 272 -39.56 55.19 23.19
C GLY A 272 -38.69 56.39 22.81
N GLN A 273 -38.96 57.60 23.30
CA GLN A 273 -38.09 58.77 23.12
C GLN A 273 -37.12 58.94 24.29
N VAL A 274 -35.97 59.57 24.01
CA VAL A 274 -34.93 59.87 25.01
C VAL A 274 -35.18 61.26 25.60
N TYR A 275 -35.20 61.34 26.92
CA TYR A 275 -35.38 62.56 27.69
C TYR A 275 -34.23 62.75 28.68
N GLN A 276 -34.13 63.95 29.23
CA GLN A 276 -33.12 64.36 30.21
C GLN A 276 -33.78 64.55 31.58
N MET A 277 -33.20 63.96 32.63
CA MET A 277 -33.51 64.28 34.02
C MET A 277 -32.39 65.16 34.59
N ASP A 278 -32.77 66.29 35.15
CA ASP A 278 -31.84 67.22 35.81
C ASP A 278 -32.27 67.42 37.26
N PHE A 279 -31.42 66.99 38.19
CA PHE A 279 -31.62 67.09 39.62
C PHE A 279 -30.70 68.16 40.20
N PHE A 280 -31.27 69.07 40.98
CA PHE A 280 -30.58 70.17 41.64
C PHE A 280 -30.88 70.12 43.13
N TYR A 281 -29.81 70.15 43.92
CA TYR A 281 -29.84 70.16 45.38
C TYR A 281 -28.99 71.31 45.89
N ALA A 282 -29.42 72.01 46.93
CA ALA A 282 -28.59 72.97 47.63
C ALA A 282 -28.68 72.70 49.12
N GLU A 283 -27.53 72.57 49.77
CA GLU A 283 -27.42 72.46 51.21
C GLU A 283 -27.06 73.85 51.76
N ARG A 284 -27.87 74.34 52.70
CA ARG A 284 -27.81 75.68 53.32
C ARG A 284 -28.23 75.66 54.80
N MET A 285 -28.79 74.55 55.30
CA MET A 285 -29.31 74.34 56.64
C MET A 285 -28.24 73.81 57.58
N ILE A 286 -27.90 74.59 58.61
CA ILE A 286 -26.73 74.33 59.45
C ILE A 286 -26.92 73.26 60.53
N THR A 287 -28.03 72.51 60.52
CA THR A 287 -28.35 71.53 61.56
C THR A 287 -28.22 70.09 61.09
N GLN A 288 -28.54 69.82 59.83
CA GLN A 288 -28.69 68.47 59.28
C GLN A 288 -28.37 68.51 57.77
N SER A 289 -28.02 67.37 57.19
CA SER A 289 -27.82 67.23 55.74
C SER A 289 -28.19 65.81 55.33
N HIS A 290 -29.39 65.66 54.80
CA HIS A 290 -30.02 64.38 54.47
C HIS A 290 -30.35 64.33 52.99
N ILE A 291 -30.01 63.21 52.37
CA ILE A 291 -30.40 62.95 50.99
C ILE A 291 -30.76 61.49 50.82
N ARG A 292 -31.95 61.27 50.28
CA ARG A 292 -32.41 59.97 49.86
C ARG A 292 -33.12 60.09 48.51
N ILE A 293 -32.63 59.37 47.52
CA ILE A 293 -33.19 59.32 46.17
C ILE A 293 -33.53 57.86 45.86
N THR A 294 -34.78 57.57 45.53
CA THR A 294 -35.22 56.26 45.03
C THR A 294 -35.80 56.43 43.63
N THR A 295 -35.26 55.76 42.62
CA THR A 295 -35.72 55.94 41.23
C THR A 295 -35.35 54.77 40.33
N ASN A 296 -36.14 54.53 39.29
CA ASN A 296 -35.81 53.65 38.16
C ASN A 296 -35.48 54.41 36.86
N ILE A 297 -35.34 55.75 36.93
CA ILE A 297 -34.95 56.60 35.79
C ILE A 297 -33.45 56.41 35.46
N ILE A 298 -32.64 56.02 36.45
CA ILE A 298 -31.20 55.80 36.29
C ILE A 298 -30.96 54.30 36.03
N THR A 299 -30.37 53.93 34.89
CA THR A 299 -30.17 52.53 34.46
C THR A 299 -28.73 52.22 34.00
N SER A 300 -28.24 50.98 34.14
CA SER A 300 -26.95 50.55 33.56
C SER A 300 -27.05 50.17 32.07
N VAL A 301 -26.02 50.50 31.28
CA VAL A 301 -25.98 50.33 29.81
C VAL A 301 -24.87 49.31 29.44
N PRO A 302 -25.15 48.29 28.61
CA PRO A 302 -24.13 47.38 28.10
C PRO A 302 -23.01 48.11 27.35
N GLN A 303 -21.75 47.81 27.66
CA GLN A 303 -20.58 48.42 27.01
C GLN A 303 -19.60 47.40 26.44
N ARG A 304 -19.59 46.16 26.96
CA ARG A 304 -18.63 45.13 26.55
C ARG A 304 -19.36 43.83 26.22
N HIS A 305 -18.85 43.12 25.22
CA HIS A 305 -19.43 41.89 24.70
C HIS A 305 -18.29 40.89 24.47
N GLU A 306 -18.33 39.74 25.14
CA GLU A 306 -17.30 38.71 25.05
C GLU A 306 -17.93 37.37 24.64
N LEU A 307 -17.12 36.52 23.99
CA LEU A 307 -17.53 35.19 23.54
C LEU A 307 -16.60 34.14 24.14
N GLU A 308 -17.18 33.02 24.57
CA GLU A 308 -16.46 31.78 24.89
C GLU A 308 -16.84 30.73 23.83
N TYR A 309 -15.83 30.11 23.23
CA TYR A 309 -16.01 29.16 22.13
C TYR A 309 -14.78 28.24 21.98
N PRO A 310 -14.93 27.06 21.37
CA PRO A 310 -13.79 26.22 20.99
C PRO A 310 -13.09 26.77 19.75
N GLU A 311 -11.76 26.85 19.77
CA GLU A 311 -10.96 27.27 18.60
C GLU A 311 -11.01 26.26 17.45
N GLN A 312 -11.23 24.97 17.76
CA GLN A 312 -11.29 23.89 16.79
C GLN A 312 -12.44 22.93 17.08
N ILE A 313 -13.13 22.48 16.02
CA ILE A 313 -14.15 21.41 16.10
C ILE A 313 -14.02 20.37 15.00
N PRO A 314 -14.30 19.09 15.27
CA PRO A 314 -14.44 18.08 14.23
C PRO A 314 -15.64 18.35 13.31
N ALA A 315 -15.50 18.01 12.03
CA ALA A 315 -16.55 18.17 11.05
C ALA A 315 -17.84 17.43 11.46
N GLY A 316 -18.95 18.17 11.52
CA GLY A 316 -20.28 17.73 11.92
C GLY A 316 -20.54 17.69 13.43
N ASP A 317 -19.54 18.00 14.27
CA ASP A 317 -19.78 18.28 15.68
C ASP A 317 -20.29 19.73 15.85
N THR A 318 -20.80 20.04 17.04
CA THR A 318 -21.33 21.37 17.36
C THR A 318 -20.31 22.15 18.19
N ALA A 319 -19.89 23.31 17.69
CA ALA A 319 -19.18 24.31 18.47
C ALA A 319 -20.19 25.12 19.27
N ASP A 320 -20.27 24.89 20.58
CA ASP A 320 -21.07 25.72 21.46
C ASP A 320 -20.36 27.07 21.68
N ILE A 321 -21.08 28.15 21.43
CA ILE A 321 -20.61 29.53 21.55
C ILE A 321 -21.54 30.23 22.55
N THR A 322 -20.98 30.73 23.64
CA THR A 322 -21.70 31.49 24.67
C THR A 322 -21.24 32.94 24.66
N ALA A 323 -22.18 33.86 24.82
CA ALA A 323 -21.93 35.29 24.89
C ALA A 323 -22.16 35.79 26.31
N THR A 324 -21.31 36.72 26.74
CA THR A 324 -21.45 37.47 27.99
C THR A 324 -21.46 38.96 27.67
N LEU A 325 -22.49 39.66 28.15
CA LEU A 325 -22.58 41.12 28.08
C LEU A 325 -22.19 41.70 29.42
N TYR A 326 -21.38 42.77 29.39
CA TYR A 326 -21.07 43.53 30.58
C TYR A 326 -21.52 44.98 30.42
N ASP A 327 -22.02 45.54 31.52
CA ASP A 327 -22.35 46.95 31.61
C ASP A 327 -21.11 47.85 31.74
N GLN A 328 -21.33 49.16 31.88
CA GLN A 328 -20.26 50.15 32.00
C GLN A 328 -19.35 49.98 33.22
N PHE A 329 -19.74 49.16 34.20
CA PHE A 329 -18.97 48.87 35.40
C PHE A 329 -18.33 47.47 35.36
N GLY A 330 -18.58 46.70 34.30
CA GLY A 330 -18.06 45.35 34.14
C GLY A 330 -18.89 44.29 34.85
N ILE A 331 -20.16 44.57 35.21
CA ILE A 331 -21.11 43.59 35.74
C ILE A 331 -21.80 42.87 34.58
N GLU A 332 -21.97 41.55 34.71
CA GLU A 332 -22.64 40.72 33.70
C GLU A 332 -24.15 41.01 33.63
N ARG A 333 -24.70 41.07 32.41
CA ARG A 333 -26.11 41.40 32.13
C ARG A 333 -26.82 40.24 31.45
N ASP A 334 -27.05 39.18 32.22
CA ASP A 334 -27.73 37.95 31.76
C ASP A 334 -29.16 38.20 31.24
N ASP A 335 -29.82 39.22 31.78
CA ASP A 335 -31.17 39.64 31.41
C ASP A 335 -31.28 40.09 29.94
N LEU A 336 -30.17 40.53 29.34
CA LEU A 336 -30.13 41.05 27.97
C LEU A 336 -29.66 40.03 26.93
N LEU A 337 -29.20 38.86 27.37
CA LEU A 337 -28.75 37.79 26.49
C LEU A 337 -29.79 37.31 25.45
N PRO A 338 -31.11 37.25 25.74
CA PRO A 338 -32.12 36.84 24.77
C PRO A 338 -32.13 37.67 23.46
N ASP A 339 -31.64 38.91 23.50
CA ASP A 339 -31.67 39.86 22.38
C ASP A 339 -30.42 39.84 21.50
N ILE A 340 -29.44 39.00 21.80
CA ILE A 340 -28.25 38.81 20.94
C ILE A 340 -28.66 38.12 19.65
N GLU A 341 -28.21 38.61 18.49
CA GLU A 341 -28.41 38.04 17.16
C GLU A 341 -27.12 37.35 16.65
N TRP A 342 -27.25 36.13 16.12
CA TRP A 342 -26.13 35.32 15.62
C TRP A 342 -26.13 35.19 14.10
N THR A 343 -24.96 35.33 13.48
CA THR A 343 -24.79 35.16 12.03
C THR A 343 -23.46 34.51 11.67
N ILE A 344 -23.39 33.82 10.53
CA ILE A 344 -22.13 33.28 9.97
C ILE A 344 -21.60 34.28 8.94
N LEU A 345 -20.35 34.71 9.07
CA LEU A 345 -19.69 35.69 8.19
C LEU A 345 -18.76 35.00 7.19
N ASN A 346 -18.90 35.32 5.90
CA ASN A 346 -18.03 34.93 4.77
C ASN A 346 -17.76 33.40 4.62
N ASP A 347 -17.58 32.90 3.39
CA ASP A 347 -17.29 31.48 3.09
C ASP A 347 -18.32 30.46 3.65
N THR A 348 -19.59 30.85 3.77
CA THR A 348 -20.68 29.90 4.08
C THR A 348 -20.76 28.85 2.98
N VAL A 349 -20.60 27.60 3.35
CA VAL A 349 -20.76 26.47 2.44
C VAL A 349 -22.08 25.75 2.70
N PRO A 350 -22.61 25.02 1.69
CA PRO A 350 -23.75 24.15 1.92
C PRO A 350 -23.48 23.18 3.09
N GLY A 351 -24.31 23.23 4.12
CA GLY A 351 -24.21 22.38 5.32
C GLY A 351 -23.84 23.13 6.61
N ASP A 352 -23.38 24.38 6.52
CA ASP A 352 -23.13 25.22 7.69
C ASP A 352 -24.44 25.69 8.31
N THR A 353 -24.61 25.49 9.62
CA THR A 353 -25.84 25.85 10.34
C THR A 353 -25.56 26.40 11.73
N LEU A 354 -26.48 27.24 12.20
CA LEU A 354 -26.57 27.68 13.61
C LEU A 354 -27.76 26.98 14.27
N THR A 355 -27.62 26.56 15.52
CA THR A 355 -28.73 25.95 16.29
C THR A 355 -29.75 27.00 16.74
N ALA A 356 -29.31 28.24 16.95
CA ALA A 356 -30.17 29.37 17.30
C ALA A 356 -29.71 30.65 16.57
N ALA A 357 -30.67 31.44 16.09
CA ALA A 357 -30.39 32.74 15.48
C ALA A 357 -30.34 33.88 16.51
N THR A 358 -30.86 33.65 17.73
CA THR A 358 -30.85 34.63 18.82
C THR A 358 -30.63 33.97 20.18
N GLY A 359 -30.23 34.75 21.19
CA GLY A 359 -30.06 34.32 22.59
C GLY A 359 -28.61 34.34 23.08
N GLY A 360 -28.40 34.07 24.38
CA GLY A 360 -27.06 34.11 24.99
C GLY A 360 -26.08 33.04 24.52
N SER A 361 -26.54 32.07 23.74
CA SER A 361 -25.72 31.00 23.21
C SER A 361 -26.23 30.52 21.86
N THR A 362 -25.33 30.06 21.01
CA THR A 362 -25.65 29.32 19.78
C THR A 362 -24.66 28.18 19.57
N GLY A 363 -25.04 27.20 18.77
CA GLY A 363 -24.17 26.12 18.33
C GLY A 363 -23.88 26.26 16.84
N PHE A 364 -22.61 26.22 16.44
CA PHE A 364 -22.21 26.18 15.03
C PHE A 364 -21.85 24.75 14.60
N VAL A 365 -22.41 24.30 13.46
CA VAL A 365 -22.09 23.00 12.85
C VAL A 365 -21.62 23.21 11.43
N GLY A 366 -20.41 22.73 11.11
CA GLY A 366 -19.83 22.76 9.76
C GLY A 366 -19.31 21.40 9.32
N GLN A 367 -19.42 21.10 8.02
CA GLN A 367 -19.11 19.76 7.46
C GLN A 367 -17.81 19.69 6.66
N ARG A 368 -17.32 20.82 6.14
CA ARG A 368 -16.09 20.89 5.32
C ARG A 368 -14.90 21.31 6.19
N ALA A 369 -13.99 20.38 6.43
CA ALA A 369 -12.77 20.61 7.21
C ALA A 369 -11.67 21.34 6.43
N GLY A 370 -10.65 21.82 7.13
CA GLY A 370 -9.50 22.52 6.56
C GLY A 370 -9.73 24.02 6.28
N ARG A 371 -10.72 24.63 6.94
CA ARG A 371 -11.01 26.06 6.89
C ARG A 371 -11.38 26.60 8.27
N THR A 372 -11.29 27.91 8.40
CA THR A 372 -11.76 28.66 9.56
C THR A 372 -13.06 29.40 9.21
N VAL A 373 -14.05 29.32 10.10
CA VAL A 373 -15.35 30.00 9.96
C VAL A 373 -15.46 31.08 11.03
N THR A 374 -16.00 32.24 10.64
CA THR A 374 -16.26 33.32 11.58
C THR A 374 -17.75 33.38 11.90
N VAL A 375 -18.11 33.19 13.17
CA VAL A 375 -19.47 33.39 13.69
C VAL A 375 -19.52 34.73 14.42
N GLN A 376 -20.50 35.56 14.14
CA GLN A 376 -20.68 36.88 14.73
C GLN A 376 -21.90 36.92 15.65
N ALA A 377 -21.70 37.48 16.84
CA ALA A 377 -22.75 37.87 17.77
C ALA A 377 -22.95 39.40 17.72
N THR A 378 -24.19 39.85 17.62
CA THR A 378 -24.56 41.26 17.60
C THR A 378 -25.60 41.56 18.68
N TYR A 379 -25.29 42.50 19.58
CA TYR A 379 -26.27 43.10 20.47
C TYR A 379 -26.56 44.53 20.01
N TRP A 380 -27.83 44.87 19.81
CA TRP A 380 -28.23 46.20 19.37
C TRP A 380 -28.60 47.08 20.57
N ILE A 381 -27.82 48.13 20.80
CA ILE A 381 -28.17 49.17 21.78
C ILE A 381 -29.28 50.04 21.19
N ASP A 382 -29.14 50.41 19.91
CA ASP A 382 -30.15 51.16 19.16
C ASP A 382 -30.07 50.77 17.66
N LYS A 383 -31.10 50.04 17.20
CA LYS A 383 -31.22 49.61 15.80
C LYS A 383 -31.42 50.78 14.84
N THR A 384 -32.08 51.86 15.27
CA THR A 384 -32.43 53.00 14.41
C THR A 384 -31.23 53.87 14.09
N HIS A 385 -30.31 54.02 15.05
CA HIS A 385 -29.08 54.80 14.90
C HIS A 385 -27.83 53.94 14.66
N ASN A 386 -28.02 52.63 14.42
CA ASN A 386 -26.95 51.66 14.14
C ASN A 386 -25.87 51.60 15.24
N GLN A 387 -26.28 51.69 16.50
CA GLN A 387 -25.41 51.49 17.66
C GLN A 387 -25.51 50.04 18.14
N LYS A 388 -24.37 49.35 18.17
CA LYS A 388 -24.32 47.92 18.49
C LYS A 388 -22.98 47.52 19.09
N LEU A 389 -23.00 46.45 19.86
CA LEU A 389 -21.82 45.69 20.29
C LEU A 389 -21.70 44.45 19.42
N VAL A 390 -20.48 44.18 18.95
CA VAL A 390 -20.22 43.07 18.02
C VAL A 390 -18.98 42.32 18.49
N SER A 391 -19.09 40.99 18.52
CA SER A 391 -17.98 40.09 18.81
C SER A 391 -18.00 38.92 17.83
N THR A 392 -16.82 38.34 17.55
CA THR A 392 -16.66 37.27 16.56
C THR A 392 -15.88 36.10 17.12
N ALA A 393 -16.33 34.88 16.81
CA ALA A 393 -15.65 33.63 17.09
C ALA A 393 -15.05 33.08 15.79
N GLU A 394 -13.75 32.79 15.78
CA GLU A 394 -13.05 32.15 14.66
C GLU A 394 -12.82 30.67 14.99
N ILE A 395 -13.47 29.78 14.24
CA ILE A 395 -13.52 28.35 14.55
C ILE A 395 -12.96 27.55 13.37
N GLU A 396 -11.87 26.83 13.59
CA GLU A 396 -11.29 25.92 12.60
C GLU A 396 -12.02 24.57 12.60
N ILE A 397 -12.48 24.14 11.43
CA ILE A 397 -13.11 22.83 11.26
C ILE A 397 -12.02 21.82 10.90
N VAL A 398 -11.79 20.84 11.77
CA VAL A 398 -10.85 19.73 11.54
C VAL A 398 -11.60 18.48 11.07
N PRO A 399 -10.95 17.51 10.40
CA PRO A 399 -11.60 16.27 9.98
C PRO A 399 -12.24 15.52 11.16
N GLY A 400 -13.41 14.91 10.90
CA GLY A 400 -14.13 14.11 11.89
C GLY A 400 -13.49 12.74 12.18
N ALA A 401 -14.21 11.91 12.94
CA ALA A 401 -13.79 10.53 13.20
C ALA A 401 -13.73 9.70 11.91
N ILE A 402 -12.83 8.70 11.89
CA ILE A 402 -12.63 7.78 10.76
C ILE A 402 -13.96 7.08 10.41
N HIS A 403 -14.42 7.28 9.19
CA HIS A 403 -15.63 6.63 8.66
C HIS A 403 -15.31 5.65 7.54
N MET A 404 -14.37 6.00 6.66
CA MET A 404 -13.96 5.17 5.53
C MET A 404 -12.44 5.15 5.37
N LEU A 405 -11.92 4.08 4.78
CA LEU A 405 -10.55 3.99 4.30
C LEU A 405 -10.53 4.07 2.77
N ARG A 406 -9.41 4.51 2.22
CA ARG A 406 -9.04 4.33 0.81
C ARG A 406 -7.61 3.84 0.71
N ILE A 407 -7.36 2.88 -0.18
CA ILE A 407 -6.01 2.47 -0.58
C ILE A 407 -5.55 3.42 -1.71
N GLU A 408 -4.47 4.13 -1.45
CA GLU A 408 -3.96 5.20 -2.31
C GLU A 408 -2.45 5.10 -2.54
N ASP A 409 -1.96 5.81 -3.55
CA ASP A 409 -0.52 6.01 -3.78
C ASP A 409 0.07 7.06 -2.82
N ALA A 410 1.38 7.30 -2.90
CA ALA A 410 2.08 8.30 -2.07
C ALA A 410 1.55 9.73 -2.22
N ASN A 411 0.92 10.05 -3.36
CA ASN A 411 0.37 11.36 -3.71
C ASN A 411 -1.12 11.50 -3.39
N TYR A 412 -1.72 10.53 -2.69
CA TYR A 412 -3.16 10.48 -2.36
C TYR A 412 -4.08 10.28 -3.57
N ASN A 413 -3.56 9.70 -4.66
CA ASN A 413 -4.43 9.25 -5.75
C ASN A 413 -4.98 7.88 -5.41
N ALA A 414 -6.27 7.66 -5.70
CA ALA A 414 -6.90 6.36 -5.57
C ALA A 414 -6.18 5.33 -6.45
N MET A 415 -5.90 4.15 -5.89
CA MET A 415 -5.38 3.04 -6.67
C MET A 415 -6.44 2.52 -7.67
N PRO A 416 -6.03 1.93 -8.80
CA PRO A 416 -6.96 1.29 -9.72
C PRO A 416 -7.63 0.07 -9.08
N ASP A 417 -8.81 -0.30 -9.58
CA ASP A 417 -9.55 -1.50 -9.12
C ASP A 417 -8.74 -2.80 -9.24
N THR A 418 -7.82 -2.85 -10.21
CA THR A 418 -6.91 -3.98 -10.44
C THR A 418 -5.51 -3.48 -10.75
N LEU A 419 -4.52 -4.07 -10.09
CA LEU A 419 -3.11 -3.81 -10.30
C LEU A 419 -2.36 -5.08 -10.72
N THR A 420 -1.62 -5.02 -11.81
CA THR A 420 -0.79 -6.14 -12.28
C THR A 420 0.70 -5.87 -12.01
N LEU A 421 1.35 -6.81 -11.32
CA LEU A 421 2.81 -6.81 -11.11
C LEU A 421 3.46 -7.90 -11.95
N GLN A 422 4.71 -7.65 -12.38
CA GLN A 422 5.49 -8.56 -13.22
C GLN A 422 6.73 -9.01 -12.46
N TYR A 423 6.92 -10.32 -12.30
CA TYR A 423 8.17 -10.86 -11.76
C TYR A 423 9.39 -10.48 -12.62
N PRO A 424 10.59 -10.24 -12.05
CA PRO A 424 10.90 -10.19 -10.61
C PRO A 424 10.77 -8.79 -10.01
N ASP A 425 10.67 -7.75 -10.84
CA ASP A 425 10.90 -6.36 -10.44
C ASP A 425 9.61 -5.58 -10.13
N GLY A 426 8.44 -6.18 -10.35
CA GLY A 426 7.16 -5.56 -10.06
C GLY A 426 6.98 -5.34 -8.57
N GLU A 427 6.77 -4.08 -8.17
CA GLU A 427 6.51 -3.68 -6.79
C GLU A 427 5.49 -2.54 -6.71
N VAL A 428 4.82 -2.44 -5.57
CA VAL A 428 3.90 -1.34 -5.26
C VAL A 428 3.93 -1.00 -3.78
N THR A 429 3.92 0.29 -3.47
CA THR A 429 3.68 0.78 -2.12
C THR A 429 2.23 1.21 -1.99
N LEU A 430 1.50 0.57 -1.09
CA LEU A 430 0.09 0.86 -0.79
C LEU A 430 0.00 1.63 0.52
N TYR A 431 -0.84 2.66 0.56
CA TYR A 431 -1.08 3.46 1.75
C TYR A 431 -2.54 3.43 2.15
N SER A 432 -2.83 3.30 3.45
CA SER A 432 -4.19 3.39 3.97
C SER A 432 -4.49 4.81 4.43
N THR A 433 -5.33 5.53 3.69
CA THR A 433 -5.79 6.89 4.01
C THR A 433 -7.19 6.86 4.61
N ALA A 434 -7.38 7.51 5.76
CA ALA A 434 -8.70 7.65 6.36
C ALA A 434 -9.39 8.94 5.93
N TYR A 435 -10.71 8.83 5.79
CA TYR A 435 -11.62 9.94 5.58
C TYR A 435 -12.79 9.86 6.58
N ASP A 436 -13.34 11.02 6.92
CA ASP A 436 -14.54 11.11 7.75
C ASP A 436 -15.83 10.89 6.94
N LYS A 437 -16.99 10.95 7.61
CA LYS A 437 -18.31 10.72 6.99
C LYS A 437 -18.71 11.76 5.94
N PHE A 438 -18.01 12.90 5.89
CA PHE A 438 -18.22 13.97 4.91
C PHE A 438 -17.13 13.99 3.84
N ASN A 439 -16.31 12.94 3.77
CA ASN A 439 -15.24 12.78 2.80
C ASN A 439 -14.12 13.84 2.97
N ASN A 440 -13.91 14.35 4.19
CA ASN A 440 -12.70 15.11 4.51
C ASN A 440 -11.54 14.15 4.82
N ARG A 441 -10.36 14.44 4.30
CA ARG A 441 -9.16 13.61 4.51
C ARG A 441 -8.59 13.83 5.91
N ILE A 442 -8.47 12.76 6.68
CA ILE A 442 -7.81 12.74 8.00
C ILE A 442 -6.30 12.57 7.82
N GLY A 443 -5.89 11.63 6.95
CA GLY A 443 -4.49 11.34 6.66
C GLY A 443 -4.19 9.84 6.62
N ARG A 444 -2.91 9.48 6.64
CA ARG A 444 -2.48 8.07 6.69
C ARG A 444 -2.69 7.53 8.09
N VAL A 445 -3.34 6.36 8.21
CA VAL A 445 -3.68 5.75 9.50
C VAL A 445 -3.17 4.33 9.58
N ALA A 446 -2.86 3.86 10.80
CA ALA A 446 -2.50 2.47 11.03
C ALA A 446 -3.65 1.52 10.67
N SER A 447 -3.34 0.49 9.92
CA SER A 447 -4.28 -0.54 9.46
C SER A 447 -3.66 -1.92 9.57
N ASN A 448 -4.50 -2.94 9.68
CA ASN A 448 -4.10 -4.33 9.50
C ASN A 448 -4.33 -4.71 8.04
N TRP A 449 -3.26 -5.19 7.40
CA TRP A 449 -3.25 -5.57 5.99
C TRP A 449 -3.36 -7.08 5.86
N THR A 450 -4.38 -7.54 5.14
CA THR A 450 -4.65 -8.97 4.93
C THR A 450 -4.70 -9.29 3.44
N LYS A 451 -4.43 -10.56 3.11
CA LYS A 451 -4.44 -11.06 1.73
C LYS A 451 -5.50 -12.14 1.54
N SER A 452 -6.05 -12.23 0.35
CA SER A 452 -6.89 -13.34 -0.11
C SER A 452 -6.23 -14.09 -1.29
N GLY A 453 -6.86 -15.17 -1.76
CA GLY A 453 -6.38 -15.92 -2.93
C GLY A 453 -5.01 -16.57 -2.77
N SER A 454 -4.28 -16.67 -3.89
CA SER A 454 -2.96 -17.30 -3.96
C SER A 454 -1.79 -16.36 -3.63
N LEU A 455 -2.07 -15.08 -3.36
CA LEU A 455 -1.06 -14.10 -2.91
C LEU A 455 -0.21 -14.63 -1.74
N HIS A 456 1.08 -14.36 -1.78
CA HIS A 456 2.00 -14.64 -0.68
C HIS A 456 1.72 -13.77 0.57
N PRO A 457 2.26 -14.13 1.76
CA PRO A 457 2.02 -13.38 2.98
C PRO A 457 2.54 -11.94 2.92
N ILE A 458 1.76 -11.00 3.46
CA ILE A 458 2.18 -9.61 3.64
C ILE A 458 3.16 -9.55 4.82
N THR A 459 4.34 -8.98 4.58
CA THR A 459 5.33 -8.75 5.65
C THR A 459 5.07 -7.40 6.32
N ASP A 460 5.15 -7.34 7.65
CA ASP A 460 4.93 -6.13 8.45
C ASP A 460 3.59 -5.40 8.19
N GLY A 461 2.54 -6.17 7.89
CA GLY A 461 1.19 -5.67 7.62
C GLY A 461 0.36 -5.33 8.86
N ASP A 462 0.86 -5.53 10.07
CA ASP A 462 0.09 -5.32 11.29
C ASP A 462 0.26 -3.89 11.82
N SER A 463 -0.85 -3.17 11.98
CA SER A 463 -0.90 -1.81 12.52
C SER A 463 0.04 -0.81 11.83
N THR A 464 0.21 -0.91 10.51
CA THR A 464 1.02 0.00 9.70
C THR A 464 0.15 0.81 8.74
N SER A 465 0.57 2.03 8.40
CA SER A 465 -0.18 2.88 7.47
C SER A 465 0.19 2.66 6.00
N GLN A 466 1.20 1.82 5.75
CA GLN A 466 1.69 1.50 4.42
C GLN A 466 2.29 0.10 4.40
N ILE A 467 2.26 -0.54 3.24
CA ILE A 467 2.99 -1.77 2.96
C ILE A 467 3.69 -1.65 1.60
N LEU A 468 4.82 -2.34 1.46
CA LEU A 468 5.47 -2.59 0.17
C LEU A 468 5.17 -4.03 -0.23
N TYR A 469 4.58 -4.24 -1.40
CA TYR A 469 4.25 -5.56 -1.92
C TYR A 469 5.04 -5.81 -3.21
N GLN A 470 5.78 -6.92 -3.26
CA GLN A 470 6.79 -7.17 -4.29
C GLN A 470 6.59 -8.53 -4.94
N SER A 471 6.93 -8.64 -6.22
CA SER A 471 6.80 -9.89 -6.99
C SER A 471 8.05 -10.79 -6.91
N GLY A 472 9.19 -10.31 -6.43
CA GLY A 472 10.48 -11.00 -6.57
C GLY A 472 10.63 -12.35 -5.85
N SER A 473 9.74 -12.70 -4.93
CA SER A 473 9.74 -13.99 -4.21
C SER A 473 8.78 -15.04 -4.79
N VAL A 474 8.00 -14.66 -5.80
CA VAL A 474 6.90 -15.45 -6.34
C VAL A 474 7.40 -16.57 -7.26
N GLN A 475 6.79 -17.76 -7.17
CA GLN A 475 7.18 -18.96 -7.94
C GLN A 475 6.19 -19.33 -9.06
N ALA A 476 4.99 -18.75 -9.04
CA ALA A 476 3.90 -19.00 -9.97
C ALA A 476 2.96 -17.79 -10.01
N ASP A 477 2.02 -17.74 -10.94
CA ASP A 477 1.05 -16.64 -10.95
C ASP A 477 0.24 -16.62 -9.64
N GLU A 478 0.16 -15.44 -9.04
CA GLU A 478 -0.58 -15.21 -7.80
C GLU A 478 -1.64 -14.14 -8.00
N ALA A 479 -2.82 -14.31 -7.42
CA ALA A 479 -3.86 -13.29 -7.48
C ALA A 479 -4.75 -13.31 -6.25
N GLY A 480 -5.29 -12.15 -5.91
CA GLY A 480 -6.19 -11.97 -4.76
C GLY A 480 -6.32 -10.51 -4.34
N ASP A 481 -7.07 -10.30 -3.27
CA ASP A 481 -7.28 -8.98 -2.68
C ASP A 481 -6.24 -8.71 -1.61
N ILE A 482 -5.70 -7.49 -1.60
CA ILE A 482 -5.08 -6.91 -0.43
C ILE A 482 -6.09 -5.98 0.23
N THR A 483 -6.45 -6.27 1.48
CA THR A 483 -7.43 -5.51 2.26
C THR A 483 -6.74 -4.77 3.40
N ALA A 484 -6.92 -3.46 3.48
CA ALA A 484 -6.54 -2.64 4.62
C ALA A 484 -7.75 -2.42 5.53
N THR A 485 -7.64 -2.77 6.81
CA THR A 485 -8.69 -2.52 7.83
C THR A 485 -8.14 -1.63 8.92
N SER A 486 -8.78 -0.49 9.22
CA SER A 486 -8.27 0.46 10.21
C SER A 486 -8.22 -0.17 11.60
N THR A 487 -7.13 0.06 12.34
CA THR A 487 -7.01 -0.39 13.73
C THR A 487 -7.86 0.43 14.69
N ALA A 488 -8.13 1.70 14.35
CA ALA A 488 -8.93 2.62 15.15
C ALA A 488 -10.44 2.46 14.91
N ASN A 489 -10.86 2.09 13.69
CA ASN A 489 -12.24 1.75 13.36
C ASN A 489 -12.30 0.53 12.42
N PRO A 490 -12.48 -0.70 12.95
CA PRO A 490 -12.49 -1.92 12.14
C PRO A 490 -13.62 -2.00 11.10
N ALA A 491 -14.65 -1.15 11.17
CA ALA A 491 -15.68 -1.06 10.14
C ALA A 491 -15.23 -0.26 8.90
N ALA A 492 -14.16 0.53 9.01
CA ALA A 492 -13.53 1.21 7.90
C ALA A 492 -12.46 0.30 7.29
N SER A 493 -12.76 -0.26 6.12
CA SER A 493 -11.85 -1.09 5.34
C SER A 493 -11.93 -0.74 3.86
N ASP A 494 -10.85 -0.97 3.14
CA ASP A 494 -10.82 -0.89 1.68
C ASP A 494 -9.92 -2.01 1.13
N TYR A 495 -10.12 -2.38 -0.14
CA TYR A 495 -9.36 -3.47 -0.77
C TYR A 495 -8.98 -3.15 -2.21
N ILE A 496 -7.91 -3.77 -2.67
CA ILE A 496 -7.43 -3.71 -4.05
C ILE A 496 -7.14 -5.11 -4.55
N TYR A 497 -7.55 -5.42 -5.78
CA TYR A 497 -7.21 -6.69 -6.42
C TYR A 497 -5.81 -6.61 -7.06
N ILE A 498 -4.93 -7.53 -6.68
CA ILE A 498 -3.58 -7.66 -7.23
C ILE A 498 -3.46 -8.97 -8.01
N SER A 499 -2.87 -8.87 -9.20
CA SER A 499 -2.45 -10.01 -10.02
C SER A 499 -0.95 -9.94 -10.25
N ILE A 500 -0.20 -10.96 -9.86
CA ILE A 500 1.24 -11.08 -10.10
C ILE A 500 1.45 -12.13 -11.17
N LEU A 501 2.09 -11.76 -12.28
CA LEU A 501 2.60 -12.73 -13.24
C LEU A 501 3.95 -13.24 -12.74
N GLY A 502 4.01 -14.55 -12.50
CA GLY A 502 5.19 -15.24 -11.98
C GLY A 502 6.26 -15.48 -13.05
N PRO A 503 7.40 -16.08 -12.68
CA PRO A 503 8.46 -16.43 -13.61
C PRO A 503 7.96 -17.46 -14.65
N LYS A 504 8.31 -17.24 -15.92
CA LYS A 504 8.07 -18.24 -16.98
C LYS A 504 8.81 -19.55 -16.69
N VAL A 505 8.22 -20.67 -17.11
CA VAL A 505 8.78 -22.01 -16.93
C VAL A 505 9.90 -22.23 -17.94
N ASN A 506 10.99 -22.88 -17.54
CA ASN A 506 12.09 -23.19 -18.46
C ASN A 506 12.03 -24.67 -18.87
N LEU A 507 12.32 -24.95 -20.14
CA LEU A 507 12.71 -26.29 -20.58
C LEU A 507 14.13 -26.54 -20.10
N SER A 508 14.30 -27.44 -19.12
CA SER A 508 15.59 -27.65 -18.45
C SER A 508 16.46 -28.69 -19.13
N ARG A 509 15.85 -29.73 -19.71
CA ARG A 509 16.56 -30.90 -20.24
C ARG A 509 15.74 -31.57 -21.33
N VAL A 510 16.42 -32.09 -22.36
CA VAL A 510 15.80 -32.93 -23.39
C VAL A 510 16.64 -34.18 -23.61
N VAL A 511 16.04 -35.37 -23.59
CA VAL A 511 16.76 -36.66 -23.69
C VAL A 511 16.32 -37.41 -24.95
N THR A 512 17.26 -37.93 -25.73
CA THR A 512 16.99 -38.77 -26.90
C THR A 512 16.61 -40.20 -26.50
N ARG A 513 15.75 -40.88 -27.28
CA ARG A 513 15.32 -42.26 -27.02
C ARG A 513 15.22 -43.09 -28.30
N ASP A 514 15.76 -44.30 -28.24
CA ASP A 514 15.50 -45.42 -29.15
C ASP A 514 14.68 -46.48 -28.40
N TYR A 515 13.36 -46.38 -28.51
CA TYR A 515 12.44 -47.32 -27.87
C TYR A 515 12.33 -48.64 -28.63
N SER A 516 12.59 -48.63 -29.93
CA SER A 516 12.51 -49.79 -30.80
C SER A 516 13.76 -50.68 -30.74
N GLY A 517 14.89 -50.14 -30.30
CA GLY A 517 16.18 -50.81 -30.17
C GLY A 517 16.89 -51.04 -31.52
N ASN A 518 16.58 -50.24 -32.54
CA ASN A 518 17.04 -50.44 -33.91
C ASN A 518 18.23 -49.54 -34.32
N GLY A 519 18.68 -48.66 -33.43
CA GLY A 519 19.76 -47.72 -33.65
C GLY A 519 19.34 -46.33 -34.17
N TYR A 520 18.04 -46.04 -34.27
CA TYR A 520 17.50 -44.74 -34.67
C TYR A 520 16.62 -44.16 -33.56
N LEU A 521 16.48 -42.83 -33.53
CA LEU A 521 15.72 -42.16 -32.47
C LEU A 521 14.22 -42.18 -32.76
N ASP A 522 13.44 -42.69 -31.80
CA ASP A 522 11.98 -42.70 -31.79
C ASP A 522 11.37 -41.48 -31.09
N ALA A 523 12.09 -40.88 -30.13
CA ALA A 523 11.51 -39.82 -29.31
C ALA A 523 12.54 -38.87 -28.68
N PHE A 524 12.01 -37.72 -28.25
CA PHE A 524 12.66 -36.75 -27.37
C PHE A 524 11.82 -36.58 -26.10
N GLU A 525 12.43 -36.77 -24.93
CA GLU A 525 11.82 -36.53 -23.63
C GLU A 525 12.10 -35.11 -23.16
N LEU A 526 11.08 -34.28 -23.01
CA LEU A 526 11.18 -32.88 -22.59
C LEU A 526 10.90 -32.74 -21.09
N HIS A 527 11.85 -32.17 -20.35
CA HIS A 527 11.75 -31.92 -18.91
C HIS A 527 11.70 -30.42 -18.61
N PHE A 528 10.68 -30.00 -17.85
CA PHE A 528 10.47 -28.61 -17.45
C PHE A 528 10.77 -28.39 -15.97
N THR A 529 11.16 -27.15 -15.61
CA THR A 529 11.52 -26.80 -14.23
C THR A 529 10.36 -26.88 -13.22
N ARG A 530 9.12 -26.84 -13.69
CA ARG A 530 7.90 -27.07 -12.91
C ARG A 530 6.80 -27.66 -13.79
N LYS A 531 5.73 -28.14 -13.16
CA LYS A 531 4.57 -28.67 -13.89
C LYS A 531 3.90 -27.57 -14.71
N ILE A 532 3.59 -27.89 -15.95
CA ILE A 532 2.87 -27.02 -16.90
C ILE A 532 1.86 -27.86 -17.67
N GLU A 533 0.90 -27.20 -18.27
CA GLU A 533 0.03 -27.82 -19.28
C GLU A 533 0.55 -27.40 -20.65
N ILE A 534 0.80 -28.37 -21.54
CA ILE A 534 1.14 -28.09 -22.93
C ILE A 534 -0.03 -28.56 -23.79
N PRO A 535 -0.70 -27.67 -24.54
CA PRO A 535 -1.81 -28.05 -25.39
C PRO A 535 -1.30 -28.82 -26.62
N ASP A 536 -2.05 -29.84 -27.05
CA ASP A 536 -1.73 -30.64 -28.25
C ASP A 536 -1.61 -29.76 -29.52
N THR A 537 -2.26 -28.59 -29.53
CA THR A 537 -2.18 -27.62 -30.63
C THR A 537 -0.81 -26.96 -30.78
N LEU A 538 0.09 -27.06 -29.79
CA LEU A 538 1.43 -26.48 -29.88
C LEU A 538 2.21 -27.04 -31.08
N LEU A 539 1.96 -28.31 -31.46
CA LEU A 539 2.57 -28.95 -32.64
C LEU A 539 1.99 -28.50 -33.98
N ASN A 540 0.82 -27.86 -34.01
CA ASN A 540 0.22 -27.42 -35.28
C ASN A 540 1.09 -26.36 -35.98
N ASP A 541 1.93 -25.65 -35.22
CA ASP A 541 2.92 -24.74 -35.77
C ASP A 541 4.32 -25.39 -35.68
N PRO A 542 4.91 -25.80 -36.82
CA PRO A 542 6.22 -26.42 -36.86
C PRO A 542 7.36 -25.46 -36.51
N SER A 543 7.10 -24.19 -36.18
CA SER A 543 8.08 -23.24 -35.64
C SER A 543 8.21 -23.28 -34.11
N ASN A 544 7.26 -23.91 -33.40
CA ASN A 544 7.26 -23.96 -31.94
C ASN A 544 8.29 -24.94 -31.38
N ILE A 545 8.50 -26.07 -32.07
CA ILE A 545 9.53 -27.04 -31.74
C ILE A 545 10.40 -27.28 -32.98
N VAL A 546 11.67 -26.90 -32.90
CA VAL A 546 12.60 -27.03 -34.03
C VAL A 546 13.85 -27.77 -33.58
N ILE A 547 14.20 -28.83 -34.31
CA ILE A 547 15.38 -29.66 -34.06
C ILE A 547 16.43 -29.36 -35.14
N TYR A 548 17.66 -29.15 -34.71
CA TYR A 548 18.81 -28.83 -35.55
C TYR A 548 19.92 -29.85 -35.33
N ASP A 549 20.55 -30.26 -36.42
CA ASP A 549 21.76 -31.05 -36.33
C ASP A 549 22.92 -30.19 -35.80
N ALA A 550 23.59 -30.65 -34.74
CA ALA A 550 24.64 -29.90 -34.06
C ALA A 550 25.89 -29.66 -34.93
N SER A 551 26.16 -30.53 -35.89
CA SER A 551 27.36 -30.46 -36.74
C SER A 551 27.19 -29.53 -37.93
N THR A 552 25.97 -29.44 -38.47
CA THR A 552 25.66 -28.69 -39.70
C THR A 552 24.82 -27.43 -39.45
N GLY A 553 24.14 -27.34 -38.30
CA GLY A 553 23.15 -26.29 -38.00
C GLY A 553 21.90 -26.35 -38.87
N VAL A 554 21.73 -27.42 -39.65
CA VAL A 554 20.60 -27.59 -40.55
C VAL A 554 19.40 -28.14 -39.77
N ARG A 555 18.21 -27.60 -40.06
CA ARG A 555 16.96 -28.09 -39.50
C ARG A 555 16.74 -29.55 -39.93
N VAL A 556 16.42 -30.39 -38.97
CA VAL A 556 16.02 -31.78 -39.23
C VAL A 556 14.51 -31.86 -39.37
N GLU A 557 14.08 -32.52 -40.45
CA GLU A 557 12.67 -32.83 -40.71
C GLU A 557 12.43 -34.31 -40.40
N PHE A 558 11.45 -34.59 -39.55
CA PHE A 558 10.95 -35.92 -39.24
C PHE A 558 9.67 -36.17 -40.04
N GLU A 559 9.43 -37.42 -40.46
CA GLU A 559 8.31 -37.74 -41.36
C GLU A 559 6.95 -37.64 -40.68
N GLU A 560 6.88 -38.01 -39.39
CA GLU A 560 5.72 -37.84 -38.53
C GLU A 560 6.19 -37.38 -37.14
N THR A 561 5.41 -36.53 -36.49
CA THR A 561 5.62 -36.13 -35.09
C THR A 561 4.32 -36.20 -34.31
N SER A 562 4.38 -36.69 -33.08
CA SER A 562 3.24 -36.64 -32.16
C SER A 562 3.68 -36.28 -30.75
N PHE A 563 2.87 -35.48 -30.08
CA PHE A 563 3.12 -35.04 -28.71
C PHE A 563 2.07 -35.70 -27.82
N LYS A 564 2.52 -36.39 -26.77
CA LYS A 564 1.61 -37.05 -25.83
C LYS A 564 1.65 -36.31 -24.50
N SER A 565 0.57 -35.60 -24.20
CA SER A 565 0.31 -35.00 -22.89
C SER A 565 -1.01 -35.55 -22.36
N THR A 566 -1.11 -35.76 -21.04
CA THR A 566 -2.38 -36.23 -20.44
C THR A 566 -2.84 -35.44 -19.22
N ASP A 567 -2.06 -34.49 -18.67
CA ASP A 567 -2.42 -33.59 -17.55
C ASP A 567 -1.25 -32.62 -17.27
N SER A 568 -1.38 -31.69 -16.31
CA SER A 568 -0.30 -30.83 -15.77
C SER A 568 0.92 -31.66 -15.30
N SER A 569 2.02 -31.58 -16.05
CA SER A 569 3.22 -32.42 -15.89
C SER A 569 4.50 -31.60 -16.07
N ASN A 570 5.62 -32.08 -15.53
CA ASN A 570 6.96 -31.54 -15.79
C ASN A 570 7.74 -32.38 -16.81
N PHE A 571 7.11 -33.39 -17.38
CA PHE A 571 7.69 -34.37 -18.31
C PHE A 571 6.74 -34.64 -19.47
N PHE A 572 7.26 -34.58 -20.69
CA PHE A 572 6.52 -34.81 -21.94
C PHE A 572 7.37 -35.60 -22.93
N VAL A 573 6.73 -36.33 -23.84
CA VAL A 573 7.43 -37.10 -24.88
C VAL A 573 6.96 -36.62 -26.25
N LEU A 574 7.92 -36.18 -27.06
CA LEU A 574 7.77 -35.91 -28.48
C LEU A 574 8.21 -37.16 -29.25
N TYR A 575 7.25 -37.89 -29.81
CA TYR A 575 7.54 -39.01 -30.70
C TYR A 575 7.84 -38.49 -32.10
N VAL A 576 8.83 -39.10 -32.74
CA VAL A 576 9.26 -38.79 -34.10
C VAL A 576 9.33 -40.07 -34.91
N SER A 577 9.03 -39.98 -36.21
CA SER A 577 9.31 -41.07 -37.14
C SER A 577 10.76 -40.99 -37.60
N GLU A 578 11.47 -42.09 -37.46
CA GLU A 578 12.89 -42.23 -37.80
C GLU A 578 13.15 -41.93 -39.28
N LYS A 579 14.24 -41.23 -39.55
CA LYS A 579 14.83 -41.17 -40.89
C LYS A 579 15.98 -42.16 -40.95
N GLN A 580 15.77 -43.32 -41.55
CA GLN A 580 16.80 -44.35 -41.66
C GLN A 580 17.95 -43.90 -42.56
N THR A 581 19.18 -44.03 -42.07
CA THR A 581 20.42 -43.68 -42.79
C THR A 581 21.47 -44.77 -42.58
N ASN A 582 22.60 -44.72 -43.29
CA ASN A 582 23.71 -45.66 -43.02
C ASN A 582 24.55 -45.29 -41.78
N VAL A 583 24.06 -44.37 -40.95
CA VAL A 583 24.72 -43.88 -39.73
C VAL A 583 23.77 -44.08 -38.55
N PRO A 584 24.24 -44.69 -37.45
CA PRO A 584 23.44 -44.82 -36.22
C PRO A 584 23.15 -43.45 -35.60
N GLN A 585 22.05 -43.35 -34.84
CA GLN A 585 21.62 -42.11 -34.18
C GLN A 585 21.63 -42.21 -32.65
N THR A 586 22.10 -43.31 -32.08
CA THR A 586 22.06 -43.50 -30.62
C THR A 586 22.95 -42.47 -29.90
N ASP A 587 24.15 -42.17 -30.41
CA ASP A 587 25.01 -41.05 -29.92
C ASP A 587 24.71 -39.68 -30.58
N TRP A 588 23.55 -39.50 -31.24
CA TRP A 588 23.25 -38.23 -31.90
C TRP A 588 22.67 -37.20 -30.92
N LEU A 589 23.39 -36.08 -30.74
CA LEU A 589 23.04 -34.98 -29.83
C LEU A 589 22.58 -33.70 -30.57
N PRO A 590 21.33 -33.65 -31.09
CA PRO A 590 20.85 -32.45 -31.77
C PRO A 590 20.54 -31.30 -30.81
N TYR A 591 20.39 -30.10 -31.34
CA TYR A 591 19.84 -28.95 -30.62
C TYR A 591 18.34 -28.84 -30.82
N ILE A 592 17.60 -28.52 -29.77
CA ILE A 592 16.16 -28.29 -29.81
C ILE A 592 15.84 -26.86 -29.39
N THR A 593 14.98 -26.20 -30.15
CA THR A 593 14.37 -24.92 -29.80
C THR A 593 12.92 -25.15 -29.43
N PHE A 594 12.50 -24.64 -28.27
CA PHE A 594 11.11 -24.67 -27.80
C PHE A 594 10.59 -23.24 -27.61
N SER A 595 9.44 -22.93 -28.21
CA SER A 595 8.80 -21.62 -28.17
C SER A 595 7.29 -21.71 -28.43
N GLY A 596 6.58 -20.58 -28.40
CA GLY A 596 5.16 -20.51 -28.75
C GLY A 596 4.17 -20.76 -27.61
N HIS A 597 4.64 -21.17 -26.43
CA HIS A 597 3.81 -21.30 -25.23
C HIS A 597 3.90 -20.03 -24.36
N GLU A 598 2.76 -19.50 -23.90
CA GLU A 598 2.70 -18.23 -23.15
C GLU A 598 3.44 -18.30 -21.81
N ASP A 599 3.28 -19.40 -21.08
CA ASP A 599 3.88 -19.62 -19.76
C ASP A 599 5.32 -20.14 -19.78
N VAL A 600 5.86 -20.50 -20.95
CA VAL A 600 7.21 -21.06 -21.07
C VAL A 600 8.16 -20.01 -21.64
N GLN A 601 9.32 -19.89 -21.03
CA GLN A 601 10.41 -19.08 -21.56
C GLN A 601 10.92 -19.73 -22.84
N ALA A 602 10.91 -18.99 -23.94
CA ALA A 602 11.47 -19.47 -25.20
C ALA A 602 12.92 -19.91 -24.96
N THR A 603 13.20 -21.17 -25.29
CA THR A 603 14.49 -21.82 -25.04
C THR A 603 15.11 -22.14 -26.40
N PRO A 604 15.97 -21.25 -26.94
CA PRO A 604 16.64 -21.50 -28.21
C PRO A 604 17.83 -22.43 -28.03
N ASN A 605 18.01 -23.36 -28.95
CA ASN A 605 19.21 -24.20 -29.09
C ASN A 605 19.66 -24.88 -27.78
N LEU A 606 18.74 -25.55 -27.08
CA LEU A 606 19.10 -26.44 -25.98
C LEU A 606 19.72 -27.72 -26.57
N GLN A 607 20.93 -28.09 -26.13
CA GLN A 607 21.55 -29.34 -26.57
C GLN A 607 20.81 -30.52 -25.93
N CYS A 608 20.43 -31.51 -26.74
CA CYS A 608 19.88 -32.76 -26.20
C CYS A 608 20.96 -33.54 -25.45
N GLU A 609 20.51 -34.30 -24.48
CA GLU A 609 21.29 -35.31 -23.79
C GLU A 609 20.99 -36.66 -24.42
N ASP A 610 21.99 -37.52 -24.40
CA ASP A 610 21.85 -38.88 -24.90
C ASP A 610 21.16 -39.77 -23.85
N GLY A 611 20.13 -40.46 -24.32
CA GLY A 611 19.44 -41.50 -23.56
C GLY A 611 19.16 -42.76 -24.37
N ALA A 612 19.79 -42.96 -25.52
CA ALA A 612 19.60 -44.12 -26.36
C ALA A 612 20.81 -45.05 -26.21
N GLY A 613 20.63 -46.19 -25.54
CA GLY A 613 21.73 -47.13 -25.33
C GLY A 613 22.23 -47.81 -26.60
N PRO A 614 23.41 -48.46 -26.54
CA PRO A 614 24.08 -48.96 -27.73
C PRO A 614 23.37 -50.18 -28.32
N VAL A 615 23.49 -50.33 -29.64
CA VAL A 615 23.03 -51.52 -30.39
C VAL A 615 24.19 -52.13 -31.16
N ILE A 616 24.11 -53.42 -31.50
CA ILE A 616 25.04 -53.97 -32.49
C ILE A 616 24.73 -53.33 -33.84
N TRP A 617 25.74 -52.80 -34.51
CA TRP A 617 25.62 -52.21 -35.84
C TRP A 617 26.12 -53.14 -36.94
N SER A 618 27.19 -53.91 -36.69
CA SER A 618 27.68 -54.92 -37.65
C SER A 618 28.43 -56.07 -36.97
N VAL A 619 28.39 -57.25 -37.59
CA VAL A 619 29.16 -58.42 -37.14
C VAL A 619 29.84 -59.12 -38.32
N THR A 620 31.15 -59.31 -38.21
CA THR A 620 31.97 -59.99 -39.22
C THR A 620 32.81 -61.09 -38.61
N LYS A 621 32.75 -62.30 -39.18
CA LYS A 621 33.63 -63.42 -38.88
C LYS A 621 34.67 -63.60 -39.99
N THR A 622 35.94 -63.48 -39.65
CA THR A 622 37.07 -63.75 -40.55
C THR A 622 37.68 -65.13 -40.29
N VAL A 623 37.52 -66.04 -41.25
CA VAL A 623 38.12 -67.37 -41.31
C VAL A 623 39.61 -67.27 -41.60
N SER A 624 40.44 -67.62 -40.62
CA SER A 624 41.89 -67.41 -40.69
C SER A 624 42.69 -68.70 -40.92
N SER A 625 42.06 -69.86 -40.75
CA SER A 625 42.70 -71.16 -40.95
C SER A 625 41.65 -72.17 -41.34
N VAL A 626 42.05 -73.19 -42.11
CA VAL A 626 41.06 -74.07 -42.71
C VAL A 626 40.94 -75.38 -41.96
N GLY A 627 39.70 -75.80 -41.75
CA GLY A 627 39.34 -77.00 -41.00
C GLY A 627 39.43 -76.78 -39.49
N ASP A 628 39.87 -75.59 -39.06
CA ASP A 628 40.09 -75.21 -37.68
C ASP A 628 39.34 -73.92 -37.38
N ARG A 629 38.10 -74.07 -36.90
CA ARG A 629 37.22 -72.94 -36.57
C ARG A 629 37.72 -72.18 -35.34
N SER A 630 38.56 -72.80 -34.51
CA SER A 630 39.14 -72.18 -33.31
C SER A 630 39.95 -70.91 -33.57
N LYS A 631 40.38 -70.69 -34.82
CA LYS A 631 41.13 -69.52 -35.27
C LYS A 631 40.28 -68.47 -35.98
N ASP A 632 38.99 -68.69 -36.13
CA ASP A 632 38.10 -67.74 -36.79
C ASP A 632 37.85 -66.55 -35.86
N LYS A 633 38.15 -65.34 -36.34
CA LYS A 633 38.01 -64.11 -35.57
C LYS A 633 36.66 -63.47 -35.83
N VAL A 634 35.88 -63.19 -34.79
CA VAL A 634 34.63 -62.42 -34.87
C VAL A 634 34.90 -61.00 -34.41
N THR A 635 34.42 -60.01 -35.16
CA THR A 635 34.42 -58.59 -34.83
C THR A 635 32.97 -58.12 -34.76
N VAL A 636 32.58 -57.56 -33.62
CA VAL A 636 31.26 -56.95 -33.38
C VAL A 636 31.47 -55.44 -33.22
N VAL A 637 30.78 -54.63 -34.01
CA VAL A 637 30.84 -53.16 -33.95
C VAL A 637 29.50 -52.63 -33.44
N PHE A 638 29.55 -51.72 -32.47
CA PHE A 638 28.38 -51.06 -31.88
C PHE A 638 28.03 -49.76 -32.60
N SER A 639 26.83 -49.25 -32.35
CA SER A 639 26.33 -47.97 -32.88
C SER A 639 27.10 -46.77 -32.36
N GLU A 640 27.76 -46.91 -31.22
CA GLU A 640 28.49 -45.87 -30.50
C GLU A 640 29.58 -46.46 -29.61
N ASP A 641 30.31 -45.59 -28.92
CA ASP A 641 31.30 -45.98 -27.93
C ASP A 641 30.63 -46.59 -26.70
N PHE A 642 31.22 -47.64 -26.13
CA PHE A 642 30.63 -48.39 -25.02
C PHE A 642 31.57 -48.50 -23.82
N ASP A 643 30.97 -48.63 -22.64
CA ASP A 643 31.62 -49.01 -21.38
C ASP A 643 31.03 -50.33 -20.86
N GLY A 644 31.60 -50.82 -19.75
CA GLY A 644 31.06 -51.93 -18.98
C GLY A 644 29.99 -51.46 -17.99
N ASP A 645 29.22 -52.44 -17.51
CA ASP A 645 28.14 -52.25 -16.52
C ASP A 645 28.55 -51.32 -15.35
N GLY A 646 27.81 -50.22 -15.19
CA GLY A 646 27.99 -49.25 -14.10
C GLY A 646 29.00 -48.14 -14.37
N GLY A 647 29.31 -47.85 -15.64
CA GLY A 647 30.21 -46.79 -16.09
C GLY A 647 31.69 -47.14 -15.94
N GLU A 648 31.98 -48.43 -15.77
CA GLU A 648 33.35 -48.93 -15.59
C GLU A 648 33.92 -49.35 -16.94
N ALA A 649 35.24 -49.19 -17.13
CA ALA A 649 35.87 -49.64 -18.38
C ALA A 649 35.65 -51.14 -18.61
N PHE A 650 35.20 -51.52 -19.81
CA PHE A 650 34.87 -52.91 -20.12
C PHE A 650 36.09 -53.86 -20.04
N GLU A 651 36.02 -54.88 -19.18
CA GLU A 651 37.10 -55.85 -19.00
C GLU A 651 37.08 -56.96 -20.07
N TYR A 652 37.56 -56.66 -21.27
CA TYR A 652 37.53 -57.60 -22.41
C TYR A 652 38.35 -58.90 -22.15
N GLY A 653 39.48 -58.80 -21.43
CA GLY A 653 40.40 -59.93 -21.19
C GLY A 653 39.92 -60.99 -20.19
N GLY A 654 38.83 -60.72 -19.46
CA GLY A 654 38.24 -61.61 -18.46
C GLY A 654 36.76 -61.96 -18.71
N THR A 655 36.16 -61.37 -19.75
CA THR A 655 34.71 -61.49 -20.03
C THR A 655 34.46 -62.43 -21.20
N GLN A 656 33.59 -63.42 -20.99
CA GLN A 656 33.23 -64.42 -22.00
C GLN A 656 32.21 -63.85 -23.00
N PRO A 657 32.32 -64.11 -24.31
CA PRO A 657 31.37 -63.57 -25.29
C PRO A 657 29.92 -64.05 -25.14
N ASP A 658 29.69 -65.23 -24.56
CA ASP A 658 28.35 -65.81 -24.34
C ASP A 658 27.54 -65.10 -23.25
N ILE A 659 28.18 -64.31 -22.37
CA ILE A 659 27.49 -63.47 -21.38
C ILE A 659 27.25 -62.04 -21.86
N VAL A 660 27.71 -61.70 -23.06
CA VAL A 660 27.55 -60.35 -23.67
C VAL A 660 26.66 -60.41 -24.91
N PHE A 661 26.68 -61.52 -25.64
CA PHE A 661 25.96 -61.66 -26.90
C PHE A 661 25.07 -62.89 -26.94
N ASN A 662 23.90 -62.68 -27.52
CA ASN A 662 23.00 -63.74 -27.95
C ASN A 662 23.24 -64.08 -29.42
N VAL A 663 23.23 -65.38 -29.75
CA VAL A 663 23.28 -65.85 -31.14
C VAL A 663 21.96 -66.49 -31.52
N TRP A 664 21.41 -66.09 -32.65
CA TRP A 664 20.13 -66.53 -33.17
C TRP A 664 20.30 -67.25 -34.51
N THR A 665 19.30 -68.03 -34.89
CA THR A 665 19.10 -68.53 -36.26
C THR A 665 17.64 -68.37 -36.65
N VAL A 666 17.35 -68.38 -37.96
CA VAL A 666 15.98 -68.28 -38.48
C VAL A 666 15.54 -69.67 -38.92
N ASN A 667 14.40 -70.12 -38.42
CA ASN A 667 13.82 -71.40 -38.82
C ASN A 667 13.14 -71.30 -40.20
N VAL A 668 12.67 -72.43 -40.74
CA VAL A 668 11.98 -72.47 -42.05
C VAL A 668 10.68 -71.67 -42.13
N ASN A 669 10.11 -71.27 -40.99
CA ASN A 669 8.89 -70.46 -40.90
C ASN A 669 9.18 -68.96 -40.74
N GLY A 670 10.46 -68.56 -40.63
CA GLY A 670 10.87 -67.17 -40.40
C GLY A 670 11.01 -66.78 -38.93
N ASP A 671 10.78 -67.68 -37.97
CA ASP A 671 10.95 -67.37 -36.55
C ASP A 671 12.44 -67.42 -36.14
N THR A 672 12.85 -66.50 -35.28
CA THR A 672 14.18 -66.49 -34.68
C THR A 672 14.27 -67.42 -33.48
N ILE A 673 15.26 -68.30 -33.46
CA ILE A 673 15.55 -69.26 -32.39
C ILE A 673 16.92 -68.92 -31.78
N LEU A 674 16.99 -68.83 -30.46
CA LEU A 674 18.24 -68.62 -29.72
C LEU A 674 19.11 -69.90 -29.72
N ILE A 675 20.42 -69.73 -29.88
CA ILE A 675 21.41 -70.81 -29.84
C ILE A 675 22.37 -70.54 -28.67
N ASP A 676 21.92 -70.90 -27.47
CA ASP A 676 22.64 -70.67 -26.21
C ASP A 676 24.04 -71.26 -26.19
N SER A 677 24.29 -72.35 -26.94
CA SER A 677 25.58 -73.04 -26.94
C SER A 677 26.60 -72.48 -27.91
N MET A 678 26.25 -71.51 -28.78
CA MET A 678 27.12 -71.12 -29.90
C MET A 678 28.46 -70.51 -29.43
N LEU A 679 28.43 -69.66 -28.42
CA LEU A 679 29.61 -68.94 -27.90
C LEU A 679 30.19 -69.57 -26.63
N VAL A 680 29.48 -70.51 -26.01
CA VAL A 680 29.90 -71.19 -24.78
C VAL A 680 31.26 -71.86 -24.96
N GLY A 681 32.15 -71.68 -23.99
CA GLY A 681 33.51 -72.22 -24.00
C GLY A 681 34.57 -71.29 -24.58
N ILE A 682 34.21 -70.09 -25.03
CA ILE A 682 35.16 -69.02 -25.38
C ILE A 682 35.47 -68.22 -24.11
N ASN A 683 36.73 -68.24 -23.67
CA ASN A 683 37.09 -67.74 -22.33
C ASN A 683 37.15 -66.22 -22.19
N ALA A 684 37.45 -65.49 -23.27
CA ALA A 684 37.63 -64.04 -23.23
C ALA A 684 37.52 -63.41 -24.62
N PHE A 685 37.27 -62.11 -24.65
CA PHE A 685 37.56 -61.31 -25.83
C PHE A 685 39.07 -61.18 -26.05
N SER A 686 39.45 -61.05 -27.32
CA SER A 686 40.85 -60.96 -27.77
C SER A 686 41.33 -59.53 -27.96
N ASN A 687 40.43 -58.59 -28.28
CA ASN A 687 40.75 -57.19 -28.51
C ASN A 687 39.48 -56.33 -28.39
N MET A 688 39.68 -55.03 -28.18
CA MET A 688 38.63 -54.02 -28.07
C MET A 688 39.09 -52.69 -28.68
N THR A 689 38.16 -51.97 -29.30
CA THR A 689 38.24 -50.53 -29.60
C THR A 689 37.06 -49.83 -28.95
N ASP A 690 37.02 -48.49 -29.01
CA ASP A 690 35.98 -47.68 -28.36
C ASP A 690 34.54 -48.14 -28.70
N ASN A 691 34.32 -48.59 -29.94
CA ASN A 691 33.02 -49.09 -30.41
C ASN A 691 33.04 -50.54 -30.96
N ALA A 692 34.05 -51.36 -30.66
CA ALA A 692 34.05 -52.74 -31.15
C ALA A 692 34.72 -53.77 -30.23
N LEU A 693 34.19 -54.99 -30.23
CA LEU A 693 34.74 -56.16 -29.55
C LEU A 693 35.18 -57.24 -30.54
N GLN A 694 36.30 -57.91 -30.25
CA GLN A 694 36.84 -58.98 -31.08
C GLN A 694 37.12 -60.23 -30.26
N PHE A 695 36.76 -61.41 -30.75
CA PHE A 695 37.10 -62.69 -30.12
C PHE A 695 37.37 -63.78 -31.16
N TYR A 696 37.97 -64.89 -30.74
CA TYR A 696 38.17 -66.06 -31.60
C TYR A 696 37.18 -67.17 -31.21
N MET A 697 36.68 -67.92 -32.19
CA MET A 697 35.76 -69.06 -32.00
C MET A 697 36.45 -70.28 -31.36
N THR A 698 37.17 -70.09 -30.25
CA THR A 698 38.07 -71.08 -29.61
C THR A 698 37.38 -72.36 -29.13
N ASN A 699 36.05 -72.32 -28.98
CA ASN A 699 35.21 -73.49 -28.73
C ASN A 699 35.03 -74.41 -29.95
N ASN A 700 35.57 -74.02 -31.11
CA ASN A 700 35.51 -74.72 -32.38
C ASN A 700 34.08 -74.86 -32.97
N ASN A 701 33.11 -74.10 -32.43
CA ASN A 701 31.81 -73.94 -33.05
C ASN A 701 31.93 -73.07 -34.31
N ASP A 702 30.96 -73.22 -35.22
CA ASP A 702 30.95 -72.48 -36.48
C ASP A 702 29.84 -71.43 -36.51
N LEU A 703 30.22 -70.16 -36.37
CA LEU A 703 29.34 -69.03 -36.60
C LEU A 703 29.26 -68.77 -38.12
N THR A 704 28.07 -68.84 -38.69
CA THR A 704 27.84 -68.82 -40.14
C THR A 704 26.97 -67.64 -40.58
N GLY A 705 26.83 -67.41 -41.89
CA GLY A 705 25.92 -66.42 -42.44
C GLY A 705 24.42 -66.67 -42.17
N ARG A 706 24.07 -67.81 -41.56
CA ARG A 706 22.71 -68.11 -41.08
C ARG A 706 22.46 -67.63 -39.65
N ASN A 707 23.49 -67.15 -38.99
CA ASN A 707 23.43 -66.68 -37.62
C ASN A 707 23.24 -65.17 -37.55
N TRP A 708 22.56 -64.73 -36.51
CA TRP A 708 22.35 -63.34 -36.16
C TRP A 708 22.83 -63.12 -34.73
N MET A 709 23.32 -61.94 -34.41
CA MET A 709 23.80 -61.58 -33.08
C MET A 709 23.05 -60.36 -32.55
N SER A 710 22.76 -60.37 -31.24
CA SER A 710 22.26 -59.21 -30.50
C SER A 710 23.00 -59.11 -29.16
N ILE A 711 22.88 -57.98 -28.48
CA ILE A 711 23.35 -57.85 -27.10
C ILE A 711 22.47 -58.72 -26.18
N GLU A 712 23.07 -59.36 -25.18
CA GLU A 712 22.34 -59.98 -24.07
C GLU A 712 21.99 -58.91 -23.04
N THR A 713 20.69 -58.67 -22.83
CA THR A 713 20.19 -57.62 -21.93
C THR A 713 19.60 -58.18 -20.63
N SER A 714 19.39 -59.50 -20.52
CA SER A 714 18.78 -60.16 -19.36
C SER A 714 19.78 -61.08 -18.62
N PRO A 715 19.86 -61.03 -17.28
CA PRO A 715 19.08 -60.18 -16.36
C PRO A 715 19.56 -58.72 -16.28
N LYS A 716 20.75 -58.42 -16.83
CA LYS A 716 21.28 -57.07 -17.10
C LYS A 716 22.35 -57.17 -18.19
N ALA A 717 22.41 -56.18 -19.08
CA ALA A 717 23.49 -56.06 -20.05
C ALA A 717 24.86 -55.91 -19.38
N ARG A 718 25.90 -56.41 -20.03
CA ARG A 718 27.31 -56.26 -19.59
C ARG A 718 28.00 -55.06 -20.21
N ILE A 719 27.33 -54.42 -21.15
CA ILE A 719 27.77 -53.24 -21.87
C ILE A 719 26.68 -52.18 -21.79
N GLU A 720 27.10 -50.94 -21.68
CA GLU A 720 26.30 -49.71 -21.72
C GLU A 720 27.07 -48.69 -22.56
N ASP A 721 26.47 -47.56 -22.93
CA ASP A 721 27.24 -46.48 -23.54
C ASP A 721 28.15 -45.77 -22.51
N THR A 722 28.99 -44.85 -22.98
CA THR A 722 29.87 -44.03 -22.12
C THR A 722 29.14 -43.03 -21.20
N ARG A 723 27.80 -43.00 -21.26
CA ARG A 723 26.91 -42.17 -20.43
C ARG A 723 25.99 -43.02 -19.54
N SER A 724 26.26 -44.31 -19.45
CA SER A 724 25.53 -45.29 -18.65
C SER A 724 24.07 -45.51 -19.07
N ASN A 725 23.75 -45.42 -20.37
CA ASN A 725 22.48 -45.94 -20.88
C ASN A 725 22.63 -47.43 -21.28
N ASP A 726 21.77 -48.26 -20.68
CA ASP A 726 21.69 -49.68 -21.00
C ASP A 726 21.09 -49.91 -22.42
N PRO A 727 21.57 -50.93 -23.16
CA PRO A 727 20.93 -51.39 -24.40
C PRO A 727 19.46 -51.72 -24.19
N ASN A 728 18.61 -51.35 -25.16
CA ASN A 728 17.19 -51.70 -25.14
C ASN A 728 16.99 -53.22 -25.18
N ASP A 729 16.03 -53.76 -24.41
CA ASP A 729 15.68 -55.19 -24.40
C ASP A 729 15.26 -55.74 -25.78
N ASN A 730 14.76 -54.86 -26.65
CA ASN A 730 14.41 -55.19 -28.04
C ASN A 730 15.57 -54.97 -29.01
N ASN A 731 16.82 -54.99 -28.52
CA ASN A 731 18.03 -54.73 -29.32
C ASN A 731 18.01 -55.46 -30.66
N GLN A 732 18.36 -54.74 -31.72
CA GLN A 732 18.35 -55.31 -33.06
C GLN A 732 19.22 -56.56 -33.16
N ARG A 733 18.75 -57.48 -33.99
CA ARG A 733 19.50 -58.67 -34.36
C ARG A 733 20.23 -58.35 -35.66
N VAL A 734 21.54 -58.51 -35.66
CA VAL A 734 22.41 -58.20 -36.79
C VAL A 734 22.99 -59.47 -37.39
N ARG A 735 22.93 -59.60 -38.71
CA ARG A 735 23.38 -60.80 -39.42
C ARG A 735 24.90 -60.90 -39.38
N VAL A 736 25.42 -62.12 -39.19
CA VAL A 736 26.86 -62.38 -39.26
C VAL A 736 27.31 -62.45 -40.72
N ILE A 737 28.33 -61.66 -41.07
CA ILE A 737 29.01 -61.71 -42.37
C ILE A 737 30.25 -62.60 -42.24
N VAL A 738 30.49 -63.55 -43.17
CA VAL A 738 31.65 -64.46 -43.11
C VAL A 738 32.65 -64.16 -44.23
N GLU A 739 33.91 -63.98 -43.88
CA GLU A 739 35.03 -63.63 -44.79
C GLU A 739 36.23 -64.57 -44.55
N GLY A 740 37.22 -64.69 -45.46
CA GLY A 740 38.48 -65.45 -45.21
C GLY A 740 38.85 -66.59 -46.19
N ASP A 741 39.78 -67.48 -45.79
CA ASP A 741 40.36 -68.58 -46.60
C ASP A 741 39.75 -69.96 -46.28
N LEU A 742 39.29 -70.69 -47.31
CA LEU A 742 38.54 -71.95 -47.21
C LEU A 742 39.20 -73.18 -47.90
N GLY A 743 40.43 -73.58 -47.58
CA GLY A 743 40.69 -75.03 -47.33
C GLY A 743 41.34 -76.01 -48.26
N PRO A 744 41.90 -77.12 -47.72
CA PRO A 744 42.39 -78.25 -48.50
C PRO A 744 41.24 -79.17 -48.93
N ILE A 745 41.42 -79.80 -50.09
CA ILE A 745 40.43 -80.70 -50.71
C ILE A 745 40.35 -82.07 -50.02
N GLN A 746 39.14 -82.61 -49.86
CA GLN A 746 38.96 -84.01 -49.43
C GLN A 746 39.21 -84.93 -50.63
N ILE A 747 40.01 -86.00 -50.47
CA ILE A 747 40.41 -86.89 -51.58
C ILE A 747 40.12 -88.35 -51.25
N GLY A 748 39.47 -89.10 -52.15
CA GLY A 748 39.27 -90.54 -51.98
C GLY A 748 38.75 -91.27 -53.23
N PRO A 749 38.95 -92.59 -53.37
CA PRO A 749 39.81 -93.44 -52.52
C PRO A 749 41.28 -92.99 -52.60
N ASN A 750 41.98 -93.09 -51.47
CA ASN A 750 43.37 -92.68 -51.36
C ASN A 750 44.13 -93.71 -50.50
N PRO A 751 44.93 -94.63 -51.11
CA PRO A 751 45.36 -94.61 -52.49
C PRO A 751 44.25 -95.01 -53.49
N MET A 752 44.29 -94.42 -54.69
CA MET A 752 43.47 -94.80 -55.84
C MET A 752 44.19 -95.79 -56.77
N TYR A 753 43.42 -96.49 -57.61
CA TYR A 753 43.96 -97.36 -58.66
C TYR A 753 43.66 -96.76 -60.06
N PRO A 754 44.68 -96.57 -60.93
CA PRO A 754 44.48 -96.00 -62.25
C PRO A 754 43.75 -96.96 -63.21
N ILE A 755 42.73 -96.46 -63.88
CA ILE A 755 41.92 -97.20 -64.86
C ILE A 755 41.82 -96.41 -66.17
N TYR A 756 41.69 -97.12 -67.30
CA TYR A 756 41.47 -96.49 -68.61
C TYR A 756 39.99 -96.19 -68.88
N ASP A 757 39.10 -96.87 -68.15
CA ASP A 757 37.67 -96.65 -68.24
C ASP A 757 37.30 -95.31 -67.57
N HIS A 758 36.13 -94.76 -67.91
CA HIS A 758 35.58 -93.51 -67.36
C HIS A 758 36.51 -92.28 -67.48
N PHE A 759 36.37 -91.57 -68.60
CA PHE A 759 37.05 -90.30 -68.85
C PHE A 759 36.04 -89.15 -68.76
N GLU A 760 36.39 -88.07 -68.05
CA GLU A 760 35.63 -86.82 -68.11
C GLU A 760 36.26 -85.92 -69.16
N GLU A 761 35.46 -85.31 -70.04
CA GLU A 761 35.98 -84.39 -71.07
C GLU A 761 36.16 -82.96 -70.52
N GLU A 762 35.46 -82.62 -69.43
CA GLU A 762 35.52 -81.35 -68.72
C GLU A 762 35.24 -81.54 -67.21
N LEU A 763 35.59 -80.56 -66.38
CA LEU A 763 35.26 -80.58 -64.96
C LEU A 763 33.75 -80.40 -64.77
N SER A 764 33.09 -81.37 -64.13
CA SER A 764 31.65 -81.32 -63.89
C SER A 764 31.31 -81.64 -62.43
N TYR A 765 30.19 -81.11 -61.94
CA TYR A 765 29.72 -81.38 -60.58
C TYR A 765 29.26 -82.84 -60.41
N ARG A 766 29.64 -83.46 -59.28
CA ARG A 766 29.06 -84.71 -58.79
C ARG A 766 28.59 -84.54 -57.35
N ASP A 767 27.58 -85.32 -56.97
CA ASP A 767 27.12 -85.43 -55.60
C ASP A 767 28.20 -86.09 -54.72
N PRO A 768 28.70 -85.40 -53.65
CA PRO A 768 29.77 -85.91 -52.81
C PRO A 768 29.53 -87.30 -52.23
N ASP A 769 28.30 -87.60 -51.79
CA ASP A 769 27.99 -88.85 -51.07
C ASP A 769 28.05 -90.08 -51.99
N LEU A 770 27.77 -89.89 -53.29
CA LEU A 770 27.84 -90.96 -54.29
C LEU A 770 29.23 -91.05 -54.95
N ALA A 771 29.94 -89.93 -55.05
CA ALA A 771 31.18 -89.83 -55.82
C ALA A 771 32.34 -90.64 -55.21
N PHE A 772 32.48 -90.67 -53.88
CA PHE A 772 33.52 -91.48 -53.23
C PHE A 772 33.29 -92.99 -53.37
N ALA A 773 32.03 -93.44 -53.23
CA ALA A 773 31.68 -94.84 -53.42
C ALA A 773 31.91 -95.26 -54.87
N TRP A 774 31.50 -94.42 -55.82
CA TRP A 774 31.73 -94.65 -57.25
C TRP A 774 33.22 -94.74 -57.60
N ALA A 775 34.05 -93.79 -57.15
CA ALA A 775 35.49 -93.81 -57.44
C ALA A 775 36.22 -95.00 -56.78
N ARG A 776 35.72 -95.49 -55.64
CA ARG A 776 36.22 -96.73 -55.01
C ARG A 776 35.90 -97.97 -55.85
N ASP A 777 34.68 -98.06 -56.35
CA ASP A 777 34.19 -99.29 -56.99
C ASP A 777 34.60 -99.36 -58.47
N GLU A 778 34.70 -98.21 -59.14
CA GLU A 778 35.04 -98.12 -60.56
C GLU A 778 36.52 -97.76 -60.79
N GLY A 779 37.22 -97.17 -59.82
CA GLY A 779 38.62 -96.73 -59.94
C GLY A 779 38.79 -95.21 -60.08
N GLY A 780 40.01 -94.71 -59.89
CA GLY A 780 40.30 -93.26 -59.81
C GLY A 780 40.16 -92.65 -58.41
N ALA A 781 40.22 -91.32 -58.31
CA ALA A 781 40.04 -90.53 -57.10
C ALA A 781 39.10 -89.33 -57.34
N VAL A 782 38.26 -89.02 -56.36
CA VAL A 782 37.50 -87.77 -56.30
C VAL A 782 38.15 -86.77 -55.34
N MET A 783 37.95 -85.49 -55.59
CA MET A 783 38.51 -84.35 -54.88
C MET A 783 37.39 -83.34 -54.60
N VAL A 784 37.13 -83.01 -53.34
CA VAL A 784 36.02 -82.11 -52.96
C VAL A 784 36.55 -80.75 -52.51
N ALA A 785 36.05 -79.68 -53.12
CA ALA A 785 36.34 -78.29 -52.77
C ALA A 785 35.08 -77.59 -52.24
N GLU A 786 35.22 -76.76 -51.21
CA GLU A 786 34.12 -75.97 -50.62
C GLU A 786 34.10 -74.55 -51.18
N VAL A 787 32.93 -74.07 -51.58
CA VAL A 787 32.72 -72.75 -52.17
C VAL A 787 31.66 -71.98 -51.37
N LEU A 788 31.95 -70.69 -51.12
CA LEU A 788 30.99 -69.73 -50.55
C LEU A 788 30.06 -69.20 -51.64
N MET A 789 28.78 -69.20 -51.34
CA MET A 789 27.76 -68.64 -52.19
C MET A 789 27.63 -67.11 -51.95
N PRO A 790 27.46 -66.30 -53.01
CA PRO A 790 27.47 -64.84 -52.91
C PRO A 790 26.19 -64.27 -52.31
N ASP A 791 26.27 -63.01 -51.89
CA ASP A 791 25.17 -62.32 -51.21
C ASP A 791 23.98 -61.93 -52.09
N SER A 792 24.12 -62.04 -53.43
CA SER A 792 23.01 -61.85 -54.37
C SER A 792 22.92 -62.99 -55.37
N ILE A 793 21.72 -63.58 -55.50
CA ILE A 793 21.37 -64.51 -56.60
C ILE A 793 21.07 -63.67 -57.84
N THR A 794 22.03 -62.87 -58.31
CA THR A 794 21.95 -62.28 -59.64
C THR A 794 22.20 -63.39 -60.65
N GLY A 795 21.44 -63.41 -61.75
CA GLY A 795 21.49 -64.48 -62.76
C GLY A 795 22.86 -64.68 -63.43
N ASP A 796 23.83 -63.81 -63.16
CA ASP A 796 25.12 -63.73 -63.84
C ASP A 796 26.30 -64.35 -63.05
N PHE A 797 26.13 -64.68 -61.75
CA PHE A 797 27.18 -65.31 -60.95
C PHE A 797 27.55 -66.68 -61.52
N ARG A 798 28.83 -66.99 -61.77
CA ARG A 798 29.28 -68.29 -62.31
C ARG A 798 30.59 -68.75 -61.68
N ILE A 799 30.84 -70.06 -61.65
CA ILE A 799 32.10 -70.63 -61.18
C ILE A 799 32.82 -71.32 -62.36
N THR A 800 34.07 -70.94 -62.62
CA THR A 800 34.96 -71.68 -63.56
C THR A 800 36.11 -72.31 -62.80
N GLY A 801 36.83 -73.28 -63.39
CA GLY A 801 37.87 -73.98 -62.64
C GLY A 801 38.90 -74.78 -63.43
N VAL A 802 40.01 -75.11 -62.75
CA VAL A 802 41.12 -75.92 -63.26
C VAL A 802 41.59 -76.91 -62.19
N LEU A 803 41.71 -78.19 -62.56
CA LEU A 803 42.35 -79.25 -61.76
C LEU A 803 43.70 -79.60 -62.38
N MET A 804 44.75 -79.69 -61.56
CA MET A 804 46.08 -80.13 -61.96
C MET A 804 46.63 -81.14 -60.97
N THR A 805 47.37 -82.14 -61.44
CA THR A 805 48.09 -83.09 -60.58
C THR A 805 49.57 -83.16 -60.99
N PHE A 806 50.45 -83.19 -59.99
CA PHE A 806 51.90 -83.19 -60.16
C PHE A 806 52.51 -84.43 -59.51
N ASP A 807 53.51 -85.04 -60.14
CA ASP A 807 54.27 -86.14 -59.52
C ASP A 807 55.12 -85.65 -58.32
N ALA A 808 55.75 -86.59 -57.60
CA ALA A 808 56.56 -86.28 -56.42
C ALA A 808 57.80 -85.40 -56.71
N VAL A 809 58.23 -85.28 -57.97
CA VAL A 809 59.35 -84.45 -58.42
C VAL A 809 58.88 -83.08 -58.93
N GLY A 810 57.56 -82.89 -59.07
CA GLY A 810 56.93 -81.64 -59.47
C GLY A 810 56.60 -81.56 -60.97
N ASN A 811 56.68 -82.65 -61.73
CA ASN A 811 56.24 -82.65 -63.13
C ASN A 811 54.71 -82.73 -63.20
N LEU A 812 54.09 -81.95 -64.09
CA LEU A 812 52.66 -82.01 -64.34
C LEU A 812 52.29 -83.38 -64.93
N ALA A 813 51.48 -84.14 -64.21
CA ALA A 813 51.02 -85.47 -64.59
C ALA A 813 49.67 -85.41 -65.30
N TYR A 814 48.74 -84.60 -64.82
CA TYR A 814 47.42 -84.43 -65.42
C TYR A 814 46.91 -83.00 -65.21
N SER A 815 46.12 -82.50 -66.16
CA SER A 815 45.45 -81.20 -66.04
C SER A 815 44.13 -81.19 -66.80
N MET A 816 43.10 -80.62 -66.19
CA MET A 816 41.78 -80.40 -66.78
C MET A 816 41.25 -79.02 -66.43
N ARG A 817 40.58 -78.36 -67.38
CA ARG A 817 40.04 -77.01 -67.24
C ARG A 817 38.61 -76.97 -67.74
N ASN A 818 37.74 -76.23 -67.05
CA ASN A 818 36.42 -75.86 -67.51
C ASN A 818 36.24 -74.34 -67.39
N ASP A 819 35.99 -73.67 -68.52
CA ASP A 819 35.76 -72.23 -68.62
C ASP A 819 34.26 -71.86 -68.62
N ASN A 820 33.37 -72.86 -68.58
CA ASN A 820 31.93 -72.69 -68.43
C ASN A 820 31.51 -72.72 -66.94
N ASP A 821 30.24 -72.38 -66.65
CA ASP A 821 29.69 -72.40 -65.29
C ASP A 821 29.55 -73.84 -64.76
N ILE A 822 30.29 -74.14 -63.68
CA ILE A 822 30.33 -75.44 -63.03
C ILE A 822 29.15 -75.60 -62.03
N ILE A 823 28.40 -74.54 -61.73
CA ILE A 823 27.24 -74.60 -60.82
C ILE A 823 26.15 -75.52 -61.40
N PRO A 824 25.73 -76.58 -60.69
CA PRO A 824 24.66 -77.44 -61.18
C PRO A 824 23.30 -76.73 -61.13
N GLN A 825 22.45 -76.96 -62.14
CA GLN A 825 21.10 -76.37 -62.22
C GLN A 825 20.24 -76.66 -60.99
N LYS A 826 20.48 -77.79 -60.31
CA LYS A 826 19.84 -78.15 -59.04
C LYS A 826 20.04 -77.05 -57.98
N TRP A 827 21.26 -76.53 -57.81
CA TRP A 827 21.54 -75.48 -56.84
C TRP A 827 20.82 -74.17 -57.16
N ARG A 828 20.70 -73.84 -58.45
CA ARG A 828 19.93 -72.67 -58.92
C ARG A 828 18.45 -72.80 -58.57
N ASN A 829 17.89 -73.99 -58.72
CA ASN A 829 16.48 -74.25 -58.46
C ASN A 829 16.17 -74.28 -56.96
N GLU A 830 17.10 -74.75 -56.13
CA GLU A 830 16.99 -74.75 -54.67
C GLU A 830 17.12 -73.35 -54.06
N GLY A 831 17.81 -72.44 -54.76
CA GLY A 831 18.29 -71.20 -54.16
C GLY A 831 19.37 -71.46 -53.11
N TRP A 832 19.99 -70.40 -52.61
CA TRP A 832 20.97 -70.47 -51.53
C TRP A 832 20.93 -69.20 -50.69
N ASP A 833 21.34 -69.32 -49.43
CA ASP A 833 21.51 -68.18 -48.55
C ASP A 833 22.85 -67.46 -48.85
N PRO A 834 22.92 -66.12 -48.70
CA PRO A 834 24.18 -65.39 -48.68
C PRO A 834 25.19 -65.99 -47.69
N GLY A 835 26.41 -66.30 -48.16
CA GLY A 835 27.45 -66.92 -47.34
C GLY A 835 27.26 -68.42 -47.06
N GLU A 836 26.29 -69.08 -47.70
CA GLU A 836 26.13 -70.53 -47.64
C GLU A 836 27.36 -71.24 -48.23
N GLN A 837 27.76 -72.38 -47.64
CA GLN A 837 28.86 -73.20 -48.15
C GLN A 837 28.31 -74.39 -48.94
N ARG A 838 28.84 -74.63 -50.15
CA ARG A 838 28.50 -75.79 -50.97
C ARG A 838 29.75 -76.51 -51.47
N GLN A 839 29.63 -77.81 -51.76
CA GLN A 839 30.74 -78.68 -52.14
C GLN A 839 30.74 -79.00 -53.63
N LEU A 840 31.85 -78.73 -54.32
CA LEU A 840 32.12 -79.17 -55.68
C LEU A 840 33.05 -80.38 -55.68
N VAL A 841 32.74 -81.38 -56.48
CA VAL A 841 33.49 -82.64 -56.56
C VAL A 841 34.13 -82.77 -57.93
N PHE A 842 35.42 -83.10 -57.97
CA PHE A 842 36.22 -83.27 -59.18
C PHE A 842 36.80 -84.68 -59.23
N TYR A 843 36.88 -85.30 -60.41
CA TYR A 843 37.37 -86.68 -60.57
C TYR A 843 38.66 -86.77 -61.39
N TRP A 844 39.52 -87.70 -61.02
CA TRP A 844 40.67 -88.11 -61.83
C TRP A 844 40.83 -89.63 -61.82
N ASN A 845 40.78 -90.24 -63.00
CA ASN A 845 40.92 -91.70 -63.19
C ASN A 845 42.37 -92.22 -63.07
N GLY A 846 43.36 -91.34 -62.86
CA GLY A 846 44.77 -91.70 -62.75
C GLY A 846 45.50 -91.84 -64.08
N ILE A 847 44.87 -91.45 -65.19
CA ILE A 847 45.54 -91.37 -66.50
C ILE A 847 46.21 -90.01 -66.63
N THR A 848 47.48 -90.01 -67.05
CA THR A 848 48.29 -88.81 -67.29
C THR A 848 47.97 -88.18 -68.64
N ASN A 849 48.37 -86.92 -68.84
CA ASN A 849 48.14 -86.17 -70.09
C ASN A 849 48.76 -86.83 -71.34
N ASP A 850 49.78 -87.70 -71.18
CA ASP A 850 50.36 -88.51 -72.27
C ASP A 850 49.68 -89.88 -72.48
N ASN A 851 48.48 -90.05 -71.91
CA ASN A 851 47.61 -91.22 -72.03
C ASN A 851 48.20 -92.52 -71.45
N ARG A 852 48.87 -92.42 -70.30
CA ARG A 852 49.44 -93.56 -69.57
C ARG A 852 48.85 -93.64 -68.16
N LYS A 853 48.86 -94.83 -67.56
CA LYS A 853 48.56 -94.96 -66.13
C LYS A 853 49.66 -94.26 -65.33
N ALA A 854 49.26 -93.38 -64.41
CA ALA A 854 50.17 -92.76 -63.47
C ALA A 854 50.89 -93.84 -62.63
N ALA A 855 52.19 -93.66 -62.41
CA ALA A 855 52.99 -94.64 -61.69
C ALA A 855 52.59 -94.66 -60.20
N PRO A 856 52.76 -95.79 -59.48
CA PRO A 856 52.50 -95.84 -58.06
C PRO A 856 53.36 -94.82 -57.29
N GLY A 857 52.73 -94.00 -56.45
CA GLY A 857 53.40 -92.87 -55.78
C GLY A 857 52.41 -91.85 -55.21
N ILE A 858 52.93 -90.75 -54.66
CA ILE A 858 52.11 -89.63 -54.17
C ILE A 858 52.15 -88.51 -55.20
N TYR A 859 50.97 -88.06 -55.63
CA TYR A 859 50.76 -86.95 -56.53
C TYR A 859 50.14 -85.78 -55.79
N ARG A 860 50.56 -84.56 -56.10
CA ARG A 860 49.97 -83.34 -55.55
C ARG A 860 48.87 -82.84 -56.47
N ALA A 861 47.64 -82.81 -55.99
CA ALA A 861 46.50 -82.21 -56.68
C ALA A 861 46.32 -80.74 -56.28
N ILE A 862 45.99 -79.90 -57.26
CA ILE A 862 45.73 -78.47 -57.10
C ILE A 862 44.46 -78.14 -57.89
N ILE A 863 43.48 -77.52 -57.23
CA ILE A 863 42.26 -76.99 -57.85
C ILE A 863 42.26 -75.47 -57.74
N TYR A 864 41.94 -74.79 -58.84
CA TYR A 864 41.67 -73.36 -58.87
C TYR A 864 40.22 -73.13 -59.26
N LEU A 865 39.48 -72.31 -58.50
CA LEU A 865 38.11 -71.88 -58.80
C LEU A 865 38.06 -70.36 -58.93
N ASP A 866 37.33 -69.85 -59.92
CA ASP A 866 37.12 -68.42 -60.16
C ASP A 866 35.63 -68.11 -60.08
N THR A 867 35.28 -67.18 -59.17
CA THR A 867 33.90 -66.76 -58.88
C THR A 867 33.57 -65.39 -59.51
N GLN A 868 34.38 -64.92 -60.47
CA GLN A 868 34.41 -63.56 -61.06
C GLN A 868 34.86 -62.46 -60.10
N THR A 869 34.54 -62.57 -58.80
CA THR A 869 34.89 -61.59 -57.76
C THR A 869 36.14 -62.01 -56.97
N LYS A 870 36.41 -63.32 -56.86
CA LYS A 870 37.57 -63.87 -56.15
C LYS A 870 38.06 -65.17 -56.79
N GLN A 871 39.38 -65.36 -56.86
CA GLN A 871 40.01 -66.65 -57.18
C GLN A 871 40.33 -67.42 -55.89
N GLN A 872 39.96 -68.69 -55.86
CA GLN A 872 40.17 -69.61 -54.75
C GLN A 872 41.09 -70.76 -55.18
N LYS A 873 42.00 -71.18 -54.30
CA LYS A 873 42.99 -72.23 -54.58
C LYS A 873 42.93 -73.30 -53.50
N PHE A 874 42.81 -74.55 -53.93
CA PHE A 874 42.77 -75.73 -53.08
C PHE A 874 43.94 -76.67 -53.41
N ILE A 875 44.50 -77.34 -52.41
CA ILE A 875 45.66 -78.22 -52.56
C ILE A 875 45.42 -79.51 -51.76
N GLY A 876 45.78 -80.67 -52.32
CA GLY A 876 45.75 -81.95 -51.64
C GLY A 876 46.73 -82.97 -52.23
N ASN A 877 46.87 -84.14 -51.62
CA ASN A 877 47.74 -85.21 -52.10
C ASN A 877 46.93 -86.49 -52.41
N VAL A 878 47.08 -87.01 -53.62
CA VAL A 878 46.48 -88.26 -54.10
C VAL A 878 47.55 -89.34 -54.12
N GLY A 879 47.38 -90.39 -53.34
CA GLY A 879 48.19 -91.60 -53.41
C GLY A 879 47.71 -92.51 -54.54
N ILE A 880 48.64 -93.13 -55.26
CA ILE A 880 48.37 -94.10 -56.32
C ILE A 880 48.91 -95.46 -55.90
N GLY A 881 48.01 -96.44 -55.80
CA GLY A 881 48.29 -97.83 -55.46
C GLY A 881 49.00 -98.59 -56.59
N ARG A 882 49.54 -99.77 -56.25
CA ARG A 882 50.21 -100.67 -57.21
C ARG A 882 49.25 -101.51 -58.01
#